data_AF-A0A9E4IKW1-F1
#
_entry.id   AF-A0A9E4IKW1-F1
#
_cell.length_a   1.000
_cell.length_b   1.000
_cell.length_c   1.000
_cell.angle_alpha   90.00
_cell.angle_beta   90.00
_cell.angle_gamma   90.00
#
_symmetry.space_group_name_H-M   'P 1'
#
loop_
_entity.id
_entity.type
_entity.pdbx_description
1 polymer ?
#
loop_
_entity_poly.entity_id
_entity_poly.type
_entity_poly.pdbx_seq_one_letter_code
_entity_poly.pdbx_strand_id
1 'polypeptide(L)'
;MEPEPSREWTLLAGGDVLMDRTEPAGIDPFEFIRPSLASADIAVVNAEMAISDRGTAVDKEYVFRAPPQAAARIAAAGIDVANLANNHAGDYGADALLDSVGWLETAGVVALGAGADDTAAYAPRVLHTAGDVRVAFVGASMVVPWGFPAEPDRPGIASARPTTRIVESVRAASREADVVIVVIHWGIERRTCPTSEQFDVTRELLDAGADAVIGHHPHVLQPVEFVGGKLVAYSLGNFVWHPRSGLTGETGVLQVDFDADRIVGWTFHPHLLDENGAPRPVASGPRFDRIRDIIGHDCARHSPPPTTAAEPTTESDSPEADTDPEVIQPAPVPEATQPDTAPEATQPDTTPEATQPDTAPEVIQPDDAGSVDSGVVDEPAEPAIQVPGLRDGTGGFDSPTDAALVAALDSLTARAPTGGCVVVRRAGQTVFARNAEAMLIPASLQKLPLAEAALAILGADYTFTTAALAEAPLTGGVLDGDLYLVGGGDPLLSTPDFAAMLANHQSAGTPLADLAADLTGAGLTQITGGVVAVADRYDTLTTVPTWPARFATQSIAGSLSAVSVDQGWRAPPGLITTWGLLPTPAPALRAAEIFDDLLETRSVRIPLFPRVAAAGGDYSGHVVLARLESAPLAANLHYLLAESDNTLAEMLLKEIGVVARGSGTSAAGALAIQQVLAGRVAGFAVPADGSGLSPSNRLSCSQVTDVLDLGGPDGYVGANLAVAGRSGTMENRYRNSPVADLVKAKTGTLDGVASIAGFARAASGDVFSFASILNSGDQWIDSGAASGFFADLLEILVGATGG
;
A
#
# COMPACT_ATOMS: atom_id res chain seq x y z
N MET A 1 28.68 37.61 37.85
CA MET A 1 27.38 37.68 37.16
C MET A 1 27.38 36.49 36.23
N GLU A 2 26.59 35.47 36.57
CA GLU A 2 26.18 34.50 35.55
C GLU A 2 25.44 35.27 34.45
N PRO A 3 25.61 34.90 33.17
CA PRO A 3 24.80 35.48 32.10
C PRO A 3 23.32 35.21 32.41
N GLU A 4 22.48 36.24 32.25
CA GLU A 4 21.02 36.06 32.26
C GLU A 4 20.65 34.95 31.26
N PRO A 5 19.76 34.01 31.61
CA PRO A 5 19.35 32.94 30.71
C PRO A 5 18.78 33.53 29.41
N SER A 6 19.08 32.89 28.28
CA SER A 6 18.47 33.27 27.00
C SER A 6 16.96 33.17 27.11
N ARG A 7 16.25 34.17 26.59
CA ARG A 7 14.78 34.16 26.47
C ARG A 7 14.33 33.76 25.06
N GLU A 8 15.26 33.25 24.24
CA GLU A 8 14.95 32.63 22.97
C GLU A 8 14.31 31.26 23.21
N TRP A 9 13.21 30.97 22.52
CA TRP A 9 12.51 29.69 22.61
C TRP A 9 11.77 29.37 21.31
N THR A 10 11.47 28.09 21.10
CA THR A 10 10.87 27.59 19.85
C THR A 10 9.57 26.84 20.10
N LEU A 11 8.54 27.16 19.31
CA LEU A 11 7.31 26.38 19.19
C LEU A 11 7.34 25.54 17.92
N LEU A 12 7.02 24.26 18.02
CA LEU A 12 6.70 23.41 16.86
C LEU A 12 5.21 23.06 16.85
N ALA A 13 4.56 23.18 15.70
CA ALA A 13 3.15 22.87 15.54
C ALA A 13 2.93 21.85 14.42
N GLY A 14 2.19 20.79 14.73
CA GLY A 14 1.65 19.82 13.78
C GLY A 14 0.15 19.99 13.58
N GLY A 15 -0.34 19.40 12.50
CA GLY A 15 -1.75 19.29 12.15
C GLY A 15 -2.54 18.26 12.97
N ASP A 16 -3.54 17.65 12.32
CA ASP A 16 -4.48 16.72 12.92
C ASP A 16 -3.86 15.34 13.22
N VAL A 17 -4.11 14.82 14.41
CA VAL A 17 -3.63 13.52 14.91
C VAL A 17 -4.81 12.58 15.11
N LEU A 18 -4.84 11.51 14.34
CA LEU A 18 -5.79 10.41 14.41
C LEU A 18 -5.03 9.07 14.47
N MET A 19 -5.27 8.32 15.54
CA MET A 19 -4.58 7.06 15.84
C MET A 19 -5.53 5.89 16.11
N ASP A 20 -6.77 5.99 15.62
CA ASP A 20 -7.81 4.95 15.74
C ASP A 20 -7.39 3.61 15.10
N ARG A 21 -6.53 3.65 14.07
CA ARG A 21 -6.00 2.47 13.36
C ARG A 21 -4.54 2.14 13.67
N THR A 22 -3.69 3.15 13.82
CA THR A 22 -2.24 2.97 13.98
C THR A 22 -1.88 2.41 15.35
N GLU A 23 -2.54 2.88 16.42
CA GLU A 23 -2.29 2.40 17.78
C GLU A 23 -2.70 0.93 17.96
N PRO A 24 -3.92 0.48 17.56
CA PRO A 24 -4.26 -0.95 17.64
C PRO A 24 -3.38 -1.87 16.80
N ALA A 25 -2.80 -1.35 15.71
CA ALA A 25 -1.84 -2.08 14.87
C ALA A 25 -0.42 -2.14 15.48
N GLY A 26 -0.17 -1.47 16.60
CA GLY A 26 1.14 -1.39 17.25
C GLY A 26 2.16 -0.53 16.48
N ILE A 27 1.69 0.33 15.57
CA ILE A 27 2.53 1.19 14.74
C ILE A 27 2.80 2.49 15.49
N ASP A 28 4.06 2.95 15.47
CA ASP A 28 4.45 4.23 16.02
C ASP A 28 4.55 5.30 14.93
N PRO A 29 3.51 6.11 14.69
CA PRO A 29 3.53 7.09 13.61
C PRO A 29 4.44 8.29 13.90
N PHE A 30 4.96 8.43 15.13
CA PHE A 30 5.82 9.55 15.50
C PHE A 30 7.31 9.22 15.44
N GLU A 31 7.70 7.96 15.22
CA GLU A 31 9.09 7.48 15.32
C GLU A 31 10.10 8.42 14.63
N PHE A 32 9.77 8.87 13.43
CA PHE A 32 10.67 9.66 12.60
C PHE A 32 10.67 11.16 12.90
N ILE A 33 9.55 11.68 13.38
CA ILE A 33 9.41 13.11 13.68
C ILE A 33 9.72 13.44 15.15
N ARG A 34 9.72 12.43 16.03
CA ARG A 34 10.01 12.56 17.46
C ARG A 34 11.30 13.36 17.74
N PRO A 35 12.44 13.12 17.05
CA PRO A 35 13.64 13.91 17.33
C PRO A 35 13.47 15.41 17.06
N SER A 36 12.64 15.77 16.07
CA SER A 36 12.33 17.16 15.76
C SER A 36 11.39 17.76 16.80
N LEU A 37 10.27 17.08 17.12
CA LEU A 37 9.30 17.56 18.11
C LEU A 37 9.94 17.72 19.49
N ALA A 38 10.72 16.74 19.94
CA ALA A 38 11.41 16.77 21.24
C ALA A 38 12.55 17.80 21.33
N SER A 39 12.90 18.48 20.23
CA SER A 39 13.89 19.58 20.24
C SER A 39 13.29 20.96 20.49
N ALA A 40 11.96 21.08 20.45
CA ALA A 40 11.24 22.32 20.73
C ALA A 40 11.15 22.58 22.24
N ASP A 41 10.95 23.85 22.62
CA ASP A 41 10.55 24.19 23.99
C ASP A 41 9.08 23.86 24.25
N ILE A 42 8.23 23.97 23.21
CA ILE A 42 6.83 23.57 23.24
C ILE A 42 6.45 22.96 21.88
N ALA A 43 5.80 21.80 21.88
CA ALA A 43 5.18 21.22 20.69
C ALA A 43 3.65 21.06 20.84
N VAL A 44 2.90 21.41 19.79
CA VAL A 44 1.43 21.44 19.78
C VAL A 44 0.81 20.70 18.59
N VAL A 45 -0.29 20.00 18.82
CA VAL A 45 -1.11 19.31 17.79
C VAL A 45 -2.61 19.43 18.06
N ASN A 46 -3.44 18.99 17.11
CA ASN A 46 -4.87 18.73 17.34
C ASN A 46 -5.11 17.21 17.44
N ALA A 47 -5.67 16.73 18.53
CA ALA A 47 -6.01 15.31 18.72
C ALA A 47 -7.47 15.09 18.32
N GLU A 48 -7.69 14.62 17.09
CA GLU A 48 -9.00 14.56 16.44
C GLU A 48 -9.69 13.20 16.61
N MET A 49 -9.82 12.77 17.86
CA MET A 49 -10.41 11.49 18.24
C MET A 49 -10.76 11.46 19.72
N ALA A 50 -11.63 10.53 20.12
CA ALA A 50 -11.71 10.12 21.52
C ALA A 50 -10.52 9.21 21.89
N ILE A 51 -9.96 9.38 23.08
CA ILE A 51 -8.92 8.52 23.66
C ILE A 51 -9.52 7.83 24.88
N SER A 52 -10.04 6.61 24.68
CA SER A 52 -10.72 5.84 25.73
C SER A 52 -10.90 4.38 25.31
N ASP A 53 -11.08 3.49 26.28
CA ASP A 53 -11.53 2.10 26.06
C ASP A 53 -13.05 1.94 26.28
N ARG A 54 -13.73 2.96 26.81
CA ARG A 54 -15.17 2.97 27.13
C ARG A 54 -15.92 4.05 26.34
N GLY A 55 -17.20 4.24 26.68
CA GLY A 55 -18.12 5.11 25.95
C GLY A 55 -18.94 4.38 24.88
N THR A 56 -19.97 5.05 24.37
CA THR A 56 -20.85 4.53 23.31
C THR A 56 -20.75 5.46 22.12
N ALA A 57 -20.53 4.90 20.93
CA ALA A 57 -20.49 5.68 19.70
C ALA A 57 -21.79 6.47 19.51
N VAL A 58 -21.66 7.77 19.22
CA VAL A 58 -22.79 8.61 18.84
C VAL A 58 -23.26 8.28 17.43
N ASP A 59 -24.52 8.57 17.13
CA ASP A 59 -25.07 8.36 15.77
C ASP A 59 -24.54 9.44 14.82
N LYS A 60 -23.39 9.14 14.22
CA LYS A 60 -22.64 9.99 13.30
C LYS A 60 -21.93 9.11 12.28
N GLU A 61 -21.80 9.61 11.06
CA GLU A 61 -21.18 8.90 9.94
C GLU A 61 -19.76 8.41 10.25
N TYR A 62 -18.97 9.24 10.95
CA TYR A 62 -17.61 8.91 11.37
C TYR A 62 -17.46 9.08 12.87
N VAL A 63 -17.06 7.98 13.52
CA VAL A 63 -16.72 7.93 14.95
C VAL A 63 -15.32 7.37 15.14
N PHE A 64 -14.44 8.14 15.76
CA PHE A 64 -13.05 7.79 15.97
C PHE A 64 -12.71 7.61 17.44
N ARG A 65 -12.06 6.49 17.76
CA ARG A 65 -11.55 6.20 19.09
C ARG A 65 -10.23 5.48 19.03
N ALA A 66 -9.23 6.05 19.69
CA ALA A 66 -7.97 5.40 19.97
C ALA A 66 -7.97 4.87 21.42
N PRO A 67 -7.22 3.79 21.70
CA PRO A 67 -7.11 3.29 23.06
C PRO A 67 -6.22 4.22 23.92
N PRO A 68 -6.29 4.13 25.27
CA PRO A 68 -5.55 5.03 26.17
C PRO A 68 -4.04 5.16 25.92
N GLN A 69 -3.41 4.13 25.35
CA GLN A 69 -2.00 4.11 24.97
C GLN A 69 -1.63 5.23 23.98
N ALA A 70 -2.58 5.72 23.19
CA ALA A 70 -2.36 6.83 22.27
C ALA A 70 -1.89 8.10 23.00
N ALA A 71 -2.43 8.41 24.19
CA ALA A 71 -1.99 9.57 24.97
C ALA A 71 -0.52 9.46 25.40
N ALA A 72 -0.10 8.27 25.85
CA ALA A 72 1.29 8.00 26.20
C ALA A 72 2.23 8.11 24.99
N ARG A 73 1.75 7.70 23.80
CA ARG A 73 2.53 7.79 22.56
C ARG A 73 2.67 9.23 22.06
N ILE A 74 1.59 10.03 22.17
CA ILE A 74 1.62 11.48 21.90
C ILE A 74 2.65 12.15 22.82
N ALA A 75 2.61 11.87 24.13
CA ALA A 75 3.60 12.40 25.07
C ALA A 75 5.03 11.97 24.71
N ALA A 76 5.24 10.67 24.39
CA ALA A 76 6.54 10.14 24.02
C ALA A 76 7.08 10.69 22.69
N ALA A 77 6.23 11.29 21.85
CA ALA A 77 6.65 12.01 20.66
C ALA A 77 7.31 13.36 20.98
N GLY A 78 7.20 13.84 22.23
CA GLY A 78 7.63 15.17 22.65
C GLY A 78 6.58 16.24 22.39
N ILE A 79 5.29 15.88 22.40
CA ILE A 79 4.17 16.82 22.29
C ILE A 79 3.75 17.26 23.69
N ASP A 80 3.69 18.57 23.91
CA ASP A 80 3.36 19.17 25.21
C ASP A 80 1.90 19.62 25.31
N VAL A 81 1.28 19.95 24.17
CA VAL A 81 -0.07 20.51 24.11
C VAL A 81 -0.90 19.83 23.02
N ALA A 82 -2.12 19.42 23.36
CA ALA A 82 -3.06 18.83 22.42
C ALA A 82 -4.44 19.50 22.51
N ASN A 83 -4.93 20.03 21.39
CA ASN A 83 -6.31 20.51 21.32
C ASN A 83 -7.29 19.33 21.17
N LEU A 84 -8.30 19.32 22.03
CA LEU A 84 -9.45 18.40 21.96
C LEU A 84 -10.73 19.11 21.49
N ALA A 85 -10.74 20.44 21.35
CA ALA A 85 -11.88 21.11 20.76
C ALA A 85 -11.93 20.83 19.24
N ASN A 86 -12.60 19.76 18.85
CA ASN A 86 -12.87 19.38 17.47
C ASN A 86 -14.14 18.52 17.38
N ASN A 87 -14.59 18.26 16.16
CA ASN A 87 -15.82 17.53 15.87
C ASN A 87 -15.75 16.03 16.22
N HIS A 88 -14.59 15.48 16.60
CA HIS A 88 -14.41 14.04 16.88
C HIS A 88 -14.14 13.71 18.36
N ALA A 89 -13.84 14.70 19.19
CA ALA A 89 -13.53 14.47 20.60
C ALA A 89 -14.69 13.87 21.41
N GLY A 90 -15.94 14.13 21.00
CA GLY A 90 -17.16 13.62 21.63
C GLY A 90 -17.74 12.35 20.99
N ASP A 91 -17.04 11.70 20.05
CA ASP A 91 -17.60 10.60 19.24
C ASP A 91 -18.09 9.40 20.05
N TYR A 92 -17.57 9.22 21.28
CA TYR A 92 -17.96 8.13 22.20
C TYR A 92 -18.63 8.65 23.49
N GLY A 93 -19.18 9.86 23.43
CA GLY A 93 -19.91 10.51 24.52
C GLY A 93 -19.02 11.16 25.58
N ALA A 94 -19.67 11.77 26.57
CA ALA A 94 -19.03 12.58 27.61
C ALA A 94 -17.96 11.82 28.43
N ASP A 95 -18.21 10.53 28.70
CA ASP A 95 -17.25 9.67 29.40
C ASP A 95 -15.92 9.56 28.65
N ALA A 96 -15.97 9.29 27.35
CA ALA A 96 -14.77 9.15 26.53
C ALA A 96 -14.06 10.48 26.30
N LEU A 97 -14.82 11.59 26.20
CA LEU A 97 -14.26 12.94 26.14
C LEU A 97 -13.45 13.26 27.41
N LEU A 98 -14.04 13.01 28.59
CA LEU A 98 -13.37 13.24 29.87
C LEU A 98 -12.17 12.31 30.09
N ASP A 99 -12.27 11.06 29.66
CA ASP A 99 -11.12 10.15 29.64
C ASP A 99 -10.00 10.71 28.76
N SER A 100 -10.32 11.29 27.61
CA SER A 100 -9.32 11.88 26.70
C SER A 100 -8.53 12.99 27.38
N VAL A 101 -9.24 13.88 28.09
CA VAL A 101 -8.61 14.91 28.93
C VAL A 101 -7.71 14.27 29.98
N GLY A 102 -8.24 13.31 30.75
CA GLY A 102 -7.51 12.67 31.85
C GLY A 102 -6.27 11.89 31.40
N TRP A 103 -6.34 11.15 30.29
CA TRP A 103 -5.23 10.37 29.77
C TRP A 103 -4.09 11.25 29.24
N LEU A 104 -4.42 12.32 28.52
CA LEU A 104 -3.43 13.30 28.06
C LEU A 104 -2.75 13.98 29.25
N GLU A 105 -3.51 14.48 30.22
CA GLU A 105 -2.94 15.15 31.40
C GLU A 105 -2.09 14.21 32.25
N THR A 106 -2.51 12.95 32.40
CA THR A 106 -1.73 11.93 33.11
C THR A 106 -0.43 11.59 32.39
N ALA A 107 -0.43 11.63 31.05
CA ALA A 107 0.76 11.44 30.23
C ALA A 107 1.69 12.67 30.19
N GLY A 108 1.25 13.80 30.75
CA GLY A 108 2.00 15.07 30.76
C GLY A 108 1.71 15.99 29.58
N VAL A 109 0.67 15.71 28.79
CA VAL A 109 0.22 16.56 27.67
C VAL A 109 -0.92 17.45 28.14
N VAL A 110 -0.79 18.76 27.95
CA VAL A 110 -1.83 19.73 28.30
C VAL A 110 -2.98 19.62 27.30
N ALA A 111 -4.14 19.16 27.79
CA ALA A 111 -5.37 19.13 27.01
C ALA A 111 -6.03 20.51 26.97
N LEU A 112 -6.38 20.99 25.76
CA LEU A 112 -7.09 22.24 25.53
C LEU A 112 -8.52 22.00 25.06
N GLY A 113 -9.42 22.94 25.35
CA GLY A 113 -10.68 23.08 24.61
C GLY A 113 -11.74 22.03 24.93
N ALA A 114 -11.55 21.20 25.94
CA ALA A 114 -12.53 20.23 26.43
C ALA A 114 -12.52 20.19 27.96
N GLY A 115 -13.66 19.91 28.58
CA GLY A 115 -13.76 19.90 30.03
C GLY A 115 -15.04 19.29 30.56
N ALA A 116 -15.13 19.18 31.89
CA ALA A 116 -16.31 18.69 32.60
C ALA A 116 -17.50 19.67 32.55
N ASP A 117 -17.21 20.93 32.24
CA ASP A 117 -18.17 22.01 32.08
C ASP A 117 -17.59 23.08 31.15
N ASP A 118 -18.39 24.10 30.87
CA ASP A 118 -18.01 25.22 30.02
C ASP A 118 -16.93 26.14 30.63
N THR A 119 -16.70 26.11 31.94
CA THR A 119 -15.65 26.90 32.56
C THR A 119 -14.31 26.23 32.30
N ALA A 120 -14.23 24.90 32.48
CA ALA A 120 -13.06 24.11 32.19
C ALA A 120 -12.73 24.09 30.69
N ALA A 121 -13.72 23.91 29.81
CA ALA A 121 -13.49 23.82 28.37
C ALA A 121 -12.89 25.10 27.77
N TYR A 122 -13.31 26.28 28.24
CA TYR A 122 -12.86 27.59 27.74
C TYR A 122 -11.66 28.17 28.52
N ALA A 123 -11.16 27.48 29.55
CA ALA A 123 -10.07 27.97 30.37
C ALA A 123 -8.74 28.01 29.59
N PRO A 124 -7.99 29.12 29.62
CA PRO A 124 -6.64 29.15 29.07
C PRO A 124 -5.70 28.27 29.91
N ARG A 125 -4.74 27.62 29.26
CA ARG A 125 -3.69 26.83 29.93
C ARG A 125 -2.34 27.51 29.78
N VAL A 126 -1.66 27.79 30.88
CA VAL A 126 -0.38 28.53 30.87
C VAL A 126 0.79 27.56 31.10
N LEU A 127 1.76 27.59 30.18
CA LEU A 127 3.03 26.88 30.29
C LEU A 127 4.17 27.89 30.50
N HIS A 128 5.28 27.43 31.09
CA HIS A 128 6.50 28.22 31.28
C HIS A 128 7.63 27.62 30.46
N THR A 129 8.27 28.44 29.62
CA THR A 129 9.51 28.06 28.93
C THR A 129 10.69 27.96 29.92
N ALA A 130 11.81 27.39 29.51
CA ALA A 130 13.05 27.40 30.31
C ALA A 130 13.54 28.82 30.67
N GLY A 131 13.26 29.82 29.81
CA GLY A 131 13.57 31.24 30.03
C GLY A 131 12.48 32.01 30.81
N ASP A 132 11.56 31.31 31.47
CA ASP A 132 10.44 31.85 32.27
C ASP A 132 9.49 32.82 31.52
N VAL A 133 9.31 32.60 30.21
CA VAL A 133 8.21 33.19 29.45
C VAL A 133 6.93 32.41 29.71
N ARG A 134 5.85 33.13 30.06
CA ARG A 134 4.51 32.53 30.25
C ARG A 134 3.77 32.50 28.92
N VAL A 135 3.42 31.30 28.47
CA VAL A 135 2.72 31.08 27.20
C VAL A 135 1.33 30.52 27.51
N ALA A 136 0.29 31.29 27.21
CA ALA A 136 -1.10 30.83 27.36
C ALA A 136 -1.60 30.21 26.06
N PHE A 137 -2.23 29.05 26.18
CA PHE A 137 -2.91 28.35 25.10
C PHE A 137 -4.42 28.38 25.30
N VAL A 138 -5.15 28.62 24.22
CA VAL A 138 -6.62 28.60 24.21
C VAL A 138 -7.08 27.69 23.07
N GLY A 139 -7.83 26.64 23.39
CA GLY A 139 -8.38 25.67 22.42
C GLY A 139 -9.84 25.94 22.10
N ALA A 140 -10.24 25.83 20.82
CA ALA A 140 -11.64 25.96 20.41
C ALA A 140 -11.96 25.25 19.08
N SER A 141 -13.26 25.06 18.81
CA SER A 141 -13.75 24.55 17.53
C SER A 141 -14.86 25.41 16.96
N MET A 142 -14.85 25.61 15.64
CA MET A 142 -15.99 26.11 14.87
C MET A 142 -16.78 25.00 14.18
N VAL A 143 -16.25 23.77 14.16
CA VAL A 143 -16.89 22.59 13.61
C VAL A 143 -17.45 21.79 14.78
N VAL A 144 -18.66 22.15 15.19
CA VAL A 144 -19.23 21.72 16.46
C VAL A 144 -20.50 20.90 16.21
N PRO A 145 -20.43 19.56 16.33
CA PRO A 145 -21.62 18.71 16.24
C PRO A 145 -22.66 19.04 17.30
N TRP A 146 -23.91 18.69 17.02
CA TRP A 146 -24.99 18.90 17.98
C TRP A 146 -24.73 18.11 19.27
N GLY A 147 -24.93 18.77 20.42
CA GLY A 147 -24.71 18.19 21.75
C GLY A 147 -23.25 18.14 22.22
N PHE A 148 -22.27 18.49 21.38
CA PHE A 148 -20.85 18.53 21.76
C PHE A 148 -20.40 19.80 22.52
N PRO A 149 -21.03 20.99 22.38
CA PRO A 149 -20.62 22.15 23.17
C PRO A 149 -20.71 21.87 24.67
N ALA A 150 -19.70 22.33 25.41
CA ALA A 150 -19.72 22.33 26.87
C ALA A 150 -20.81 23.29 27.39
N GLU A 151 -21.51 22.87 28.44
CA GLU A 151 -22.51 23.66 29.17
C GLU A 151 -22.09 23.76 30.66
N PRO A 152 -22.69 24.65 31.47
CA PRO A 152 -22.29 24.84 32.87
C PRO A 152 -22.31 23.58 33.74
N ASP A 153 -23.12 22.59 33.38
CA ASP A 153 -23.30 21.32 34.10
C ASP A 153 -23.12 20.09 33.19
N ARG A 154 -22.59 20.27 31.98
CA ARG A 154 -22.37 19.19 31.02
C ARG A 154 -20.98 19.24 30.39
N PRO A 155 -20.25 18.10 30.37
CA PRO A 155 -18.99 18.00 29.65
C PRO A 155 -19.15 18.30 28.16
N GLY A 156 -18.11 18.86 27.56
CA GLY A 156 -18.11 19.15 26.13
C GLY A 156 -16.87 19.91 25.70
N ILE A 157 -16.92 20.43 24.48
CA ILE A 157 -15.84 21.22 23.88
C ILE A 157 -16.14 22.72 23.87
N ALA A 158 -15.08 23.53 23.84
CA ALA A 158 -15.18 24.97 23.65
C ALA A 158 -15.59 25.30 22.21
N SER A 159 -16.80 25.87 22.06
CA SER A 159 -17.33 26.33 20.79
C SER A 159 -16.88 27.78 20.52
N ALA A 160 -16.37 28.03 19.32
CA ALA A 160 -16.17 29.36 18.76
C ALA A 160 -17.37 29.84 17.93
N ARG A 161 -18.55 29.22 18.12
CA ARG A 161 -19.82 29.63 17.51
C ARG A 161 -20.90 29.86 18.58
N PRO A 162 -21.23 31.13 18.92
CA PRO A 162 -20.59 32.37 18.46
C PRO A 162 -19.20 32.61 19.07
N THR A 163 -18.40 33.51 18.49
CA THR A 163 -16.99 33.78 18.88
C THR A 163 -16.83 34.49 20.23
N THR A 164 -17.92 34.99 20.83
CA THR A 164 -17.86 35.90 21.99
C THR A 164 -17.10 35.31 23.17
N ARG A 165 -17.37 34.05 23.55
CA ARG A 165 -16.71 33.42 24.71
C ARG A 165 -15.23 33.16 24.44
N ILE A 166 -14.88 32.71 23.24
CA ILE A 166 -13.47 32.43 22.93
C ILE A 166 -12.65 33.74 22.90
N VAL A 167 -13.22 34.82 22.38
CA VAL A 167 -12.62 36.16 22.42
C VAL A 167 -12.42 36.64 23.86
N GLU A 168 -13.36 36.37 24.76
CA GLU A 168 -13.21 36.68 26.19
C GLU A 168 -12.10 35.85 26.86
N SER A 169 -11.99 34.56 26.54
CA SER A 169 -10.89 33.70 27.00
C SER A 169 -9.52 34.20 26.54
N VAL A 170 -9.41 34.63 25.28
CA VAL A 170 -8.17 35.21 24.74
C VAL A 170 -7.82 36.52 25.45
N ARG A 171 -8.80 37.40 25.69
CA ARG A 171 -8.59 38.63 26.48
C ARG A 171 -8.20 38.36 27.93
N ALA A 172 -8.68 37.26 28.51
CA ALA A 172 -8.28 36.85 29.85
C ALA A 172 -6.84 36.34 29.87
N ALA A 173 -6.49 35.46 28.92
CA ALA A 173 -5.14 34.95 28.74
C ALA A 173 -4.10 36.07 28.55
N SER A 174 -4.41 37.08 27.73
CA SER A 174 -3.49 38.19 27.45
C SER A 174 -3.21 39.12 28.65
N ARG A 175 -3.98 39.00 29.75
CA ARG A 175 -3.69 39.70 31.01
C ARG A 175 -2.73 38.93 31.90
N GLU A 176 -2.55 37.64 31.68
CA GLU A 176 -1.89 36.70 32.60
C GLU A 176 -0.65 36.05 32.01
N ALA A 177 -0.48 36.08 30.69
CA ALA A 177 0.65 35.52 29.96
C ALA A 177 1.40 36.57 29.13
N ASP A 178 2.63 36.25 28.76
CA ASP A 178 3.48 37.09 27.91
C ASP A 178 3.22 36.82 26.42
N VAL A 179 2.82 35.60 26.07
CA VAL A 179 2.43 35.19 24.71
C VAL A 179 1.10 34.43 24.77
N VAL A 180 0.18 34.71 23.85
CA VAL A 180 -1.10 33.98 23.72
C VAL A 180 -1.20 33.26 22.38
N ILE A 181 -1.41 31.94 22.43
CA ILE A 181 -1.55 31.07 21.26
C ILE A 181 -2.95 30.46 21.25
N VAL A 182 -3.69 30.67 20.16
CA VAL A 182 -4.99 30.05 19.94
C VAL A 182 -4.83 28.85 19.03
N VAL A 183 -5.34 27.69 19.44
CA VAL A 183 -5.41 26.46 18.64
C VAL A 183 -6.87 26.21 18.28
N ILE A 184 -7.21 26.25 17.00
CA ILE A 184 -8.61 26.30 16.55
C ILE A 184 -8.90 25.32 15.41
N HIS A 185 -9.97 24.55 15.58
CA HIS A 185 -10.43 23.56 14.59
C HIS A 185 -11.60 24.14 13.77
N TRP A 186 -11.38 24.47 12.48
CA TRP A 186 -12.28 25.36 11.71
C TRP A 186 -12.16 25.25 10.17
N GLY A 187 -12.92 26.04 9.44
CA GLY A 187 -12.84 26.07 7.98
C GLY A 187 -13.67 24.97 7.34
N ILE A 188 -13.35 24.64 6.09
CA ILE A 188 -14.11 23.69 5.27
C ILE A 188 -13.17 22.58 4.83
N GLU A 189 -13.59 21.34 5.02
CA GLU A 189 -12.87 20.15 4.56
C GLU A 189 -12.37 20.30 3.12
N ARG A 190 -11.09 19.95 2.94
CA ARG A 190 -10.34 19.87 1.67
C ARG A 190 -10.23 21.18 0.89
N ARG A 191 -10.62 22.31 1.48
CA ARG A 191 -10.43 23.61 0.86
C ARG A 191 -9.02 24.12 1.16
N THR A 192 -8.19 24.25 0.11
CA THR A 192 -6.79 24.68 0.24
C THR A 192 -6.63 26.19 0.50
N CYS A 193 -7.66 27.01 0.26
CA CYS A 193 -7.66 28.43 0.63
C CYS A 193 -8.59 28.74 1.82
N PRO A 194 -8.19 29.65 2.73
CA PRO A 194 -9.01 30.03 3.87
C PRO A 194 -10.33 30.68 3.47
N THR A 195 -11.36 30.51 4.29
CA THR A 195 -12.68 31.15 4.09
C THR A 195 -12.70 32.58 4.62
N SER A 196 -13.69 33.38 4.18
CA SER A 196 -13.93 34.72 4.76
C SER A 196 -14.18 34.67 6.27
N GLU A 197 -14.87 33.63 6.74
CA GLU A 197 -15.12 33.42 8.17
C GLU A 197 -13.81 33.18 8.94
N GLN A 198 -12.89 32.37 8.38
CA GLN A 198 -11.57 32.17 9.00
C GLN A 198 -10.82 33.52 9.11
N PHE A 199 -10.86 34.37 8.07
CA PHE A 199 -10.26 35.71 8.12
C PHE A 199 -10.88 36.64 9.17
N ASP A 200 -12.21 36.65 9.29
CA ASP A 200 -12.91 37.51 10.25
C ASP A 200 -12.67 37.07 11.70
N VAL A 201 -12.77 35.76 11.98
CA VAL A 201 -12.48 35.22 13.32
C VAL A 201 -11.01 35.41 13.69
N THR A 202 -10.09 35.25 12.73
CA THR A 202 -8.66 35.55 12.95
C THR A 202 -8.49 36.99 13.43
N ARG A 203 -9.12 37.96 12.77
CA ARG A 203 -9.04 39.37 13.17
C ARG A 203 -9.54 39.58 14.59
N GLU A 204 -10.69 38.98 14.95
CA GLU A 204 -11.25 39.08 16.30
C GLU A 204 -10.30 38.51 17.37
N LEU A 205 -9.65 37.36 17.10
CA LEU A 205 -8.71 36.73 18.02
C LEU A 205 -7.41 37.53 18.17
N LEU A 206 -6.85 38.05 17.08
CA LEU A 206 -5.65 38.90 17.12
C LEU A 206 -5.94 40.22 17.86
N ASP A 207 -7.10 40.85 17.62
CA ASP A 207 -7.54 42.06 18.32
C ASP A 207 -7.81 41.82 19.81
N ALA A 208 -8.20 40.60 20.19
CA ALA A 208 -8.39 40.17 21.57
C ALA A 208 -7.06 39.97 22.33
N GLY A 209 -5.94 39.85 21.61
CA GLY A 209 -4.61 39.70 22.18
C GLY A 209 -3.90 38.39 21.85
N ALA A 210 -4.39 37.59 20.91
CA ALA A 210 -3.63 36.44 20.40
C ALA A 210 -2.38 36.89 19.64
N ASP A 211 -1.26 36.22 19.84
CA ASP A 211 0.01 36.44 19.12
C ASP A 211 0.22 35.41 18.00
N ALA A 212 -0.34 34.21 18.17
CA ALA A 212 -0.45 33.21 17.13
C ALA A 212 -1.83 32.55 17.10
N VAL A 213 -2.33 32.25 15.90
CA VAL A 213 -3.51 31.40 15.67
C VAL A 213 -3.09 30.22 14.81
N ILE A 214 -3.31 29.00 15.31
CA ILE A 214 -2.92 27.75 14.66
C ILE A 214 -4.18 26.94 14.38
N GLY A 215 -4.45 26.74 13.09
CA GLY A 215 -5.66 26.14 12.58
C GLY A 215 -5.51 24.68 12.15
N HIS A 216 -6.63 23.96 12.22
CA HIS A 216 -6.82 22.54 11.94
C HIS A 216 -8.19 22.29 11.30
N HIS A 217 -8.51 21.05 10.89
CA HIS A 217 -9.79 20.57 10.27
C HIS A 217 -9.85 20.43 8.75
N PRO A 218 -9.37 21.36 7.89
CA PRO A 218 -9.51 21.19 6.45
C PRO A 218 -8.88 19.91 5.89
N HIS A 219 -8.09 19.17 6.69
CA HIS A 219 -7.37 17.96 6.29
C HIS A 219 -6.41 18.17 5.10
N VAL A 220 -6.13 19.43 4.77
CA VAL A 220 -5.19 19.88 3.74
C VAL A 220 -4.49 21.13 4.26
N LEU A 221 -3.28 21.40 3.77
CA LEU A 221 -2.57 22.63 4.13
C LEU A 221 -3.31 23.87 3.63
N GLN A 222 -3.25 24.94 4.43
CA GLN A 222 -3.66 26.29 4.04
C GLN A 222 -2.50 27.28 4.34
N PRO A 223 -2.52 28.52 3.82
CA PRO A 223 -1.43 29.47 3.97
C PRO A 223 -1.03 29.76 5.43
N VAL A 224 0.24 30.19 5.59
CA VAL A 224 0.76 30.76 6.83
C VAL A 224 1.03 32.24 6.61
N GLU A 225 0.43 33.07 7.45
CA GLU A 225 0.41 34.52 7.38
C GLU A 225 1.15 35.15 8.54
N PHE A 226 1.90 36.22 8.26
CA PHE A 226 2.50 37.07 9.28
C PHE A 226 1.91 38.48 9.18
N VAL A 227 1.05 38.84 10.13
CA VAL A 227 0.24 40.07 10.12
C VAL A 227 0.57 40.89 11.37
N GLY A 228 1.21 42.06 11.18
CA GLY A 228 1.45 43.00 12.28
C GLY A 228 2.33 42.46 13.42
N GLY A 229 3.26 41.54 13.12
CA GLY A 229 4.10 40.90 14.14
C GLY A 229 3.50 39.62 14.76
N LYS A 230 2.31 39.22 14.31
CA LYS A 230 1.55 38.05 14.77
C LYS A 230 1.48 37.00 13.66
N LEU A 231 1.34 35.73 14.03
CA LEU A 231 1.33 34.60 13.09
C LEU A 231 -0.05 33.97 12.98
N VAL A 232 -0.46 33.57 11.78
CA VAL A 232 -1.69 32.83 11.52
C VAL A 232 -1.38 31.67 10.60
N ALA A 233 -1.56 30.44 11.06
CA ALA A 233 -1.55 29.25 10.22
C ALA A 233 -2.99 28.79 10.06
N TYR A 234 -3.60 28.93 8.88
CA TYR A 234 -5.03 28.64 8.73
C TYR A 234 -5.37 27.15 8.79
N SER A 235 -4.46 26.29 8.31
CA SER A 235 -4.55 24.85 8.48
C SER A 235 -3.18 24.19 8.30
N LEU A 236 -2.83 23.30 9.23
CA LEU A 236 -1.64 22.46 9.14
C LEU A 236 -1.91 21.05 8.58
N GLY A 237 -3.12 20.80 8.06
CA GLY A 237 -3.50 19.53 7.44
C GLY A 237 -3.47 18.33 8.39
N ASN A 238 -3.39 17.12 7.84
CA ASN A 238 -3.24 15.88 8.61
C ASN A 238 -1.78 15.68 9.02
N PHE A 239 -1.48 15.43 10.30
CA PHE A 239 -0.10 15.24 10.79
C PHE A 239 0.23 13.79 11.10
N VAL A 240 -0.66 13.11 11.81
CA VAL A 240 -0.67 11.66 11.97
C VAL A 240 -2.06 11.21 11.61
N TRP A 241 -2.20 10.33 10.62
CA TRP A 241 -3.51 9.95 10.13
C TRP A 241 -3.49 8.48 9.67
N HIS A 242 -4.58 8.02 9.07
CA HIS A 242 -4.49 6.84 8.21
C HIS A 242 -3.76 7.19 6.90
N PRO A 243 -3.37 6.20 6.08
CA PRO A 243 -2.61 6.46 4.86
C PRO A 243 -3.36 7.44 3.95
N ARG A 244 -2.63 8.46 3.48
CA ARG A 244 -3.15 9.51 2.60
C ARG A 244 -2.15 9.81 1.51
N SER A 245 -2.63 10.31 0.38
CA SER A 245 -1.77 10.89 -0.64
C SER A 245 -2.43 12.14 -1.21
N GLY A 246 -1.93 12.68 -2.32
CA GLY A 246 -2.42 13.95 -2.87
C GLY A 246 -2.34 15.10 -1.85
N LEU A 247 -3.36 15.97 -1.83
CA LEU A 247 -3.44 17.14 -0.95
C LEU A 247 -3.64 16.76 0.52
N THR A 248 -4.31 15.64 0.81
CA THR A 248 -4.61 15.22 2.19
C THR A 248 -3.47 14.45 2.84
N GLY A 249 -2.50 13.99 2.05
CA GLY A 249 -1.22 13.45 2.50
C GLY A 249 -0.09 14.49 2.58
N GLU A 250 -0.36 15.74 2.19
CA GLU A 250 0.59 16.84 2.35
C GLU A 250 0.49 17.45 3.75
N THR A 251 1.64 17.57 4.40
CA THR A 251 1.72 17.97 5.80
C THR A 251 3.02 18.69 6.09
N GLY A 252 3.30 18.97 7.35
CA GLY A 252 4.56 19.55 7.78
C GLY A 252 4.59 19.89 9.25
N VAL A 253 5.72 20.47 9.64
CA VAL A 253 5.90 21.05 10.97
C VAL A 253 6.10 22.55 10.79
N LEU A 254 5.23 23.35 11.39
CA LEU A 254 5.43 24.78 11.51
C LEU A 254 6.33 25.05 12.72
N GLN A 255 7.48 25.67 12.47
CA GLN A 255 8.37 26.20 13.50
C GLN A 255 8.14 27.71 13.66
N VAL A 256 8.03 28.16 14.89
CA VAL A 256 7.93 29.58 15.25
C VAL A 256 9.01 29.89 16.29
N ASP A 257 9.86 30.85 15.96
CA ASP A 257 10.98 31.26 16.80
C ASP A 257 10.61 32.54 17.54
N PHE A 258 10.84 32.53 18.85
CA PHE A 258 10.53 33.65 19.75
C PHE A 258 11.79 34.21 20.41
N ASP A 259 11.79 35.52 20.65
CA ASP A 259 12.65 36.19 21.62
C ASP A 259 11.75 36.85 22.67
N ALA A 260 11.75 36.29 23.88
CA ALA A 260 10.82 36.62 24.94
C ALA A 260 9.34 36.54 24.49
N ASP A 261 8.67 37.69 24.37
CA ASP A 261 7.26 37.84 24.01
C ASP A 261 7.02 38.08 22.51
N ARG A 262 8.06 38.00 21.67
CA ARG A 262 7.98 38.38 20.25
C ARG A 262 8.35 37.24 19.33
N ILE A 263 7.54 37.07 18.28
CA ILE A 263 7.89 36.21 17.15
C ILE A 263 8.99 36.91 16.33
N VAL A 264 10.15 36.27 16.21
CA VAL A 264 11.30 36.76 15.43
C VAL A 264 11.48 36.03 14.10
N GLY A 265 10.86 34.87 13.94
CA GLY A 265 10.92 34.08 12.72
C GLY A 265 9.89 32.95 12.70
N TRP A 266 9.67 32.40 11.51
CA TRP A 266 8.97 31.14 11.35
C TRP A 266 9.51 30.39 10.13
N THR A 267 9.43 29.07 10.17
CA THR A 267 9.80 28.19 9.07
C THR A 267 8.78 27.05 8.99
N PHE A 268 8.32 26.73 7.78
CA PHE A 268 7.52 25.52 7.57
C PHE A 268 8.41 24.41 7.00
N HIS A 269 8.44 23.26 7.68
CA HIS A 269 9.19 22.08 7.28
C HIS A 269 8.27 21.11 6.55
N PRO A 270 8.34 20.97 5.21
CA PRO A 270 7.41 20.15 4.44
C PRO A 270 7.57 18.66 4.75
N HIS A 271 6.44 17.98 4.92
CA HIS A 271 6.37 16.54 5.11
C HIS A 271 5.28 15.93 4.22
N LEU A 272 5.36 14.62 4.04
CA LEU A 272 4.30 13.81 3.44
C LEU A 272 3.92 12.69 4.39
N LEU A 273 2.63 12.39 4.51
CA LEU A 273 2.19 11.18 5.18
C LEU A 273 2.63 9.95 4.39
N ASP A 274 3.24 8.98 5.08
CA ASP A 274 3.60 7.69 4.49
C ASP A 274 2.42 6.70 4.53
N GLU A 275 2.66 5.46 4.10
CA GLU A 275 1.65 4.41 4.12
C GLU A 275 1.23 3.91 5.51
N ASN A 276 1.83 4.41 6.58
CA ASN A 276 1.39 4.21 7.95
C ASN A 276 0.71 5.47 8.50
N GLY A 277 0.56 6.50 7.65
CA GLY A 277 0.12 7.84 8.00
C GLY A 277 1.04 8.55 8.99
N ALA A 278 2.34 8.25 8.92
CA ALA A 278 3.39 8.95 9.66
C ALA A 278 4.01 10.08 8.81
N PRO A 279 4.30 11.26 9.38
CA PRO A 279 4.88 12.38 8.64
C PRO A 279 6.36 12.13 8.30
N ARG A 280 6.71 12.31 7.02
CA ARG A 280 8.07 12.14 6.49
C ARG A 280 8.61 13.41 5.86
N PRO A 281 9.82 13.87 6.22
CA PRO A 281 10.36 15.08 5.66
C PRO A 281 10.57 14.93 4.14
N VAL A 282 10.21 15.97 3.40
CA VAL A 282 10.48 16.07 1.96
C VAL A 282 11.27 17.34 1.68
N ALA A 283 12.34 17.22 0.89
CA ALA A 283 13.29 18.31 0.65
C ALA A 283 13.17 18.95 -0.74
N SER A 284 12.56 18.27 -1.69
CA SER A 284 12.42 18.73 -3.08
C SER A 284 11.38 17.91 -3.85
N GLY A 285 11.00 18.40 -5.04
CA GLY A 285 10.10 17.72 -5.96
C GLY A 285 8.70 18.34 -6.04
N PRO A 286 7.82 17.87 -6.94
CA PRO A 286 6.56 18.55 -7.25
C PRO A 286 5.61 18.72 -6.05
N ARG A 287 5.59 17.75 -5.12
CA ARG A 287 4.80 17.84 -3.89
C ARG A 287 5.39 18.83 -2.90
N PHE A 288 6.72 18.86 -2.76
CA PHE A 288 7.41 19.89 -1.98
C PHE A 288 7.12 21.30 -2.51
N ASP A 289 7.19 21.48 -3.83
CA ASP A 289 6.91 22.76 -4.48
C ASP A 289 5.45 23.18 -4.26
N ARG A 290 4.49 22.25 -4.37
CA ARG A 290 3.08 22.52 -4.08
C ARG A 290 2.83 22.90 -2.61
N ILE A 291 3.43 22.18 -1.66
CA ILE A 291 3.36 22.55 -0.24
C ILE A 291 3.85 23.98 -0.06
N ARG A 292 5.00 24.33 -0.64
CA ARG A 292 5.56 25.68 -0.54
C ARG A 292 4.67 26.74 -1.17
N ASP A 293 4.05 26.45 -2.31
CA ASP A 293 3.10 27.35 -2.96
C ASP A 293 1.88 27.60 -2.07
N ILE A 294 1.27 26.54 -1.52
CA ILE A 294 0.09 26.65 -0.64
C ILE A 294 0.43 27.44 0.63
N ILE A 295 1.51 27.07 1.32
CA ILE A 295 1.97 27.76 2.53
C ILE A 295 2.32 29.22 2.22
N GLY A 296 2.87 29.48 1.04
CA GLY A 296 3.26 30.81 0.53
C GLY A 296 2.15 31.61 -0.16
N HIS A 297 0.87 31.31 0.10
CA HIS A 297 -0.32 32.02 -0.40
C HIS A 297 -0.74 31.81 -1.87
N ASP A 298 -0.10 30.90 -2.62
CA ASP A 298 -0.58 30.49 -3.95
C ASP A 298 -1.56 29.30 -3.85
N CYS A 299 -2.38 29.27 -2.81
CA CYS A 299 -3.35 28.20 -2.57
C CYS A 299 -4.40 28.09 -3.69
N ALA A 300 -4.73 29.21 -4.36
CA ALA A 300 -5.77 29.28 -5.39
C ALA A 300 -5.37 28.48 -6.65
N ARG A 301 -4.08 28.42 -6.97
CA ARG A 301 -3.56 27.60 -8.08
C ARG A 301 -3.75 26.11 -7.85
N HIS A 302 -3.76 25.71 -6.58
CA HIS A 302 -3.90 24.33 -6.13
C HIS A 302 -5.30 24.06 -5.56
N SER A 303 -6.19 25.05 -5.66
CA SER A 303 -7.59 24.89 -5.29
C SER A 303 -8.31 24.14 -6.41
N PRO A 304 -9.15 23.15 -6.08
CA PRO A 304 -10.15 22.69 -7.04
C PRO A 304 -11.00 23.92 -7.49
N PRO A 305 -11.43 24.00 -8.76
CA PRO A 305 -12.11 25.18 -9.28
C PRO A 305 -13.37 25.52 -8.46
N PRO A 306 -13.72 26.81 -8.34
CA PRO A 306 -14.84 27.24 -7.52
C PRO A 306 -16.15 26.62 -8.00
N THR A 307 -16.92 26.13 -7.05
CA THR A 307 -18.28 25.61 -7.24
C THR A 307 -19.21 26.71 -7.76
N THR A 308 -20.06 26.40 -8.74
CA THR A 308 -21.35 27.09 -8.83
C THR A 308 -22.12 26.71 -7.57
N ALA A 309 -22.36 27.69 -6.70
CA ALA A 309 -23.11 27.49 -5.46
C ALA A 309 -24.45 26.80 -5.76
N ALA A 310 -24.66 25.61 -5.18
CA ALA A 310 -26.00 25.25 -4.77
C ALA A 310 -26.41 26.28 -3.72
N GLU A 311 -27.58 26.89 -3.91
CA GLU A 311 -28.14 27.90 -3.01
C GLU A 311 -28.11 27.41 -1.55
N PRO A 312 -27.92 28.32 -0.57
CA PRO A 312 -28.03 27.94 0.82
C PRO A 312 -29.44 27.39 1.06
N THR A 313 -29.54 26.14 1.50
CA THR A 313 -30.78 25.64 2.10
C THR A 313 -31.05 26.50 3.32
N THR A 314 -32.02 27.40 3.19
CA THR A 314 -32.63 28.12 4.29
C THR A 314 -33.22 27.08 5.26
N GLU A 315 -32.55 26.82 6.37
CA GLU A 315 -33.26 26.40 7.58
C GLU A 315 -34.05 27.61 8.08
N SER A 316 -35.31 27.36 8.41
CA SER A 316 -36.39 28.31 8.53
C SER A 316 -36.15 29.43 9.56
N ASP A 317 -36.21 30.68 9.09
CA ASP A 317 -36.77 31.78 9.88
C ASP A 317 -38.22 31.42 10.26
N SER A 318 -38.47 31.26 11.55
CA SER A 318 -39.82 31.32 12.12
C SER A 318 -40.08 32.77 12.52
N PRO A 319 -41.15 33.43 12.02
CA PRO A 319 -41.42 34.81 12.40
C PRO A 319 -42.07 34.86 13.79
N GLU A 320 -41.58 35.76 14.64
CA GLU A 320 -42.33 36.25 15.80
C GLU A 320 -43.59 37.01 15.33
N ALA A 321 -44.76 36.60 15.82
CA ALA A 321 -45.93 37.47 15.98
C ALA A 321 -46.88 36.92 17.07
N ASP A 322 -46.73 37.50 18.25
CA ASP A 322 -47.74 37.85 19.26
C ASP A 322 -49.21 37.47 18.95
N THR A 323 -49.83 36.62 19.78
CA THR A 323 -51.19 36.79 20.38
C THR A 323 -51.58 35.59 21.25
N ASP A 324 -51.86 35.87 22.52
CA ASP A 324 -52.39 34.99 23.59
C ASP A 324 -53.95 35.04 23.61
N PRO A 325 -54.70 34.29 24.45
CA PRO A 325 -54.78 32.84 24.67
C PRO A 325 -56.22 32.27 24.60
N GLU A 326 -56.43 30.96 24.39
CA GLU A 326 -57.60 30.28 24.99
C GLU A 326 -57.41 28.77 25.31
N VAL A 327 -57.47 28.52 26.62
CA VAL A 327 -57.63 27.32 27.47
C VAL A 327 -58.37 26.12 26.87
N ILE A 328 -57.84 24.88 27.01
CA ILE A 328 -58.51 23.68 27.60
C ILE A 328 -57.46 22.76 28.27
N GLN A 329 -57.83 22.23 29.46
CA GLN A 329 -57.05 21.58 30.52
C GLN A 329 -56.53 20.13 30.26
N PRO A 330 -55.55 19.63 31.06
CA PRO A 330 -55.01 18.26 30.98
C PRO A 330 -55.50 17.30 32.07
N ALA A 331 -55.43 15.99 31.83
CA ALA A 331 -55.35 14.91 32.84
C ALA A 331 -55.00 13.55 32.17
N PRO A 332 -54.53 12.52 32.90
CA PRO A 332 -53.39 12.51 33.83
C PRO A 332 -52.45 11.29 33.61
N VAL A 333 -51.25 11.37 34.21
CA VAL A 333 -50.27 10.28 34.38
C VAL A 333 -50.70 9.33 35.51
N PRO A 334 -50.33 8.03 35.50
CA PRO A 334 -50.21 7.26 36.73
C PRO A 334 -48.75 6.83 37.02
N GLU A 335 -48.41 6.99 38.30
CA GLU A 335 -47.12 6.86 38.96
C GLU A 335 -46.91 5.43 39.56
N ALA A 336 -45.68 5.15 39.97
CA ALA A 336 -45.17 3.86 40.45
C ALA A 336 -45.48 3.51 41.92
N THR A 337 -45.34 2.22 42.29
CA THR A 337 -45.14 1.75 43.68
C THR A 337 -44.32 0.43 43.73
N GLN A 338 -43.28 0.39 44.59
CA GLN A 338 -42.54 -0.79 45.11
C GLN A 338 -43.10 -1.23 46.51
N PRO A 339 -42.48 -2.08 47.38
CA PRO A 339 -41.51 -3.22 47.27
C PRO A 339 -41.98 -4.50 48.05
N ASP A 340 -41.19 -5.59 48.07
CA ASP A 340 -40.54 -6.19 49.29
C ASP A 340 -40.30 -7.73 49.34
N THR A 341 -39.18 -8.07 50.02
CA THR A 341 -38.76 -9.32 50.72
C THR A 341 -37.96 -10.43 50.01
N ALA A 342 -36.78 -10.72 50.58
CA ALA A 342 -36.03 -11.98 50.53
C ALA A 342 -36.37 -12.87 51.76
N PRO A 343 -36.04 -14.19 51.78
CA PRO A 343 -34.77 -14.61 52.39
C PRO A 343 -34.10 -15.94 51.91
N GLU A 344 -32.81 -16.05 52.24
CA GLU A 344 -31.86 -17.18 52.51
C GLU A 344 -32.08 -18.68 52.15
N ALA A 345 -31.05 -19.22 51.48
CA ALA A 345 -30.11 -20.32 51.87
C ALA A 345 -30.38 -21.85 51.67
N THR A 346 -29.27 -22.52 51.26
CA THR A 346 -28.80 -23.93 51.40
C THR A 346 -29.10 -25.02 50.33
N GLN A 347 -28.01 -25.72 49.93
CA GLN A 347 -27.92 -26.90 49.04
C GLN A 347 -28.49 -28.20 49.69
N PRO A 348 -28.63 -29.34 48.96
CA PRO A 348 -27.50 -30.28 48.79
C PRO A 348 -27.44 -31.09 47.47
N ASP A 349 -26.31 -31.78 47.36
CA ASP A 349 -25.71 -32.71 46.39
C ASP A 349 -26.55 -33.94 45.93
N THR A 350 -26.10 -34.52 44.80
CA THR A 350 -26.12 -35.95 44.34
C THR A 350 -26.66 -36.23 42.91
N THR A 351 -25.76 -36.74 42.06
CA THR A 351 -25.89 -37.47 40.77
C THR A 351 -26.49 -38.89 40.94
N PRO A 352 -26.74 -39.76 39.91
CA PRO A 352 -26.30 -39.73 38.49
C PRO A 352 -27.33 -40.17 37.40
N GLU A 353 -26.90 -40.04 36.13
CA GLU A 353 -26.93 -41.06 35.06
C GLU A 353 -27.51 -40.61 33.69
N ALA A 354 -26.91 -41.15 32.64
CA ALA A 354 -26.66 -40.55 31.33
C ALA A 354 -27.61 -40.99 30.20
N THR A 355 -27.66 -40.21 29.11
CA THR A 355 -27.58 -40.71 27.73
C THR A 355 -27.12 -39.59 26.79
N GLN A 356 -26.15 -39.92 25.92
CA GLN A 356 -25.39 -39.04 25.01
C GLN A 356 -26.16 -38.64 23.73
N PRO A 357 -25.70 -37.59 23.01
CA PRO A 357 -25.86 -37.41 21.56
C PRO A 357 -24.55 -37.62 20.77
N ASP A 358 -24.71 -38.01 19.49
CA ASP A 358 -23.72 -38.23 18.42
C ASP A 358 -23.15 -36.90 17.86
N THR A 359 -21.83 -36.64 17.90
CA THR A 359 -20.69 -36.95 16.97
C THR A 359 -20.33 -35.88 15.93
N ALA A 360 -19.10 -35.39 16.05
CA ALA A 360 -18.21 -34.85 15.00
C ALA A 360 -16.81 -35.45 15.24
N PRO A 361 -15.99 -35.75 14.21
CA PRO A 361 -14.78 -36.54 14.37
C PRO A 361 -13.49 -35.69 14.51
N GLU A 362 -12.55 -36.19 15.29
CA GLU A 362 -11.20 -35.63 15.46
C GLU A 362 -10.10 -36.68 15.15
N VAL A 363 -8.96 -36.11 14.75
CA VAL A 363 -7.59 -36.57 14.53
C VAL A 363 -7.10 -37.74 15.39
N ILE A 364 -6.30 -38.65 14.81
CA ILE A 364 -5.44 -39.60 15.56
C ILE A 364 -4.06 -39.77 14.89
N GLN A 365 -3.02 -39.71 15.73
CA GLN A 365 -1.76 -40.44 15.68
C GLN A 365 -1.30 -40.71 17.15
N PRO A 366 -0.25 -41.51 17.43
CA PRO A 366 -0.07 -42.95 17.20
C PRO A 366 0.31 -43.71 18.51
N ASP A 367 0.37 -45.05 18.49
CA ASP A 367 1.49 -45.88 19.01
C ASP A 367 1.14 -47.35 19.35
N ASP A 368 2.07 -48.20 18.89
CA ASP A 368 2.67 -49.43 19.46
C ASP A 368 1.96 -50.78 19.65
N ALA A 369 2.48 -51.72 18.83
CA ALA A 369 3.17 -52.98 19.18
C ALA A 369 2.39 -54.23 19.65
N GLY A 370 2.60 -55.33 18.90
CA GLY A 370 2.37 -56.71 19.35
C GLY A 370 2.50 -57.75 18.23
N SER A 371 3.57 -58.54 18.28
CA SER A 371 4.07 -59.48 17.28
C SER A 371 3.34 -60.83 17.18
N VAL A 372 3.42 -61.49 16.00
CA VAL A 372 3.65 -62.94 15.88
C VAL A 372 4.32 -63.32 14.55
N ASP A 373 4.91 -64.51 14.56
CA ASP A 373 6.13 -64.95 13.89
C ASP A 373 5.94 -65.76 12.58
N SER A 374 7.07 -65.82 11.88
CA SER A 374 7.57 -66.46 10.65
C SER A 374 6.88 -67.63 9.96
N GLY A 375 6.89 -67.53 8.63
CA GLY A 375 6.81 -68.63 7.67
C GLY A 375 7.33 -68.17 6.30
N VAL A 376 8.57 -68.57 5.98
CA VAL A 376 9.31 -68.25 4.74
C VAL A 376 8.62 -68.86 3.50
N VAL A 377 8.43 -68.04 2.46
CA VAL A 377 8.36 -68.48 1.06
C VAL A 377 9.08 -67.43 0.20
N ASP A 378 10.02 -67.88 -0.62
CA ASP A 378 10.97 -67.12 -1.44
C ASP A 378 10.36 -65.93 -2.22
N GLU A 379 11.03 -64.76 -2.14
CA GLU A 379 10.85 -63.67 -3.09
C GLU A 379 11.42 -64.05 -4.47
N PRO A 380 10.67 -63.89 -5.56
CA PRO A 380 11.24 -63.98 -6.89
C PRO A 380 12.12 -62.75 -7.12
N ALA A 381 13.40 -63.00 -7.38
CA ALA A 381 14.36 -62.01 -7.86
C ALA A 381 13.74 -61.16 -8.98
N GLU A 382 13.84 -59.84 -8.83
CA GLU A 382 13.52 -58.88 -9.87
C GLU A 382 14.19 -59.30 -11.19
N PRO A 383 13.46 -59.37 -12.31
CA PRO A 383 14.11 -59.54 -13.58
C PRO A 383 14.92 -58.25 -13.83
N ALA A 384 16.24 -58.39 -13.79
CA ALA A 384 17.15 -57.45 -14.39
C ALA A 384 16.76 -57.31 -15.88
N ILE A 385 15.93 -56.32 -16.17
CA ILE A 385 15.69 -55.88 -17.54
C ILE A 385 16.97 -55.19 -17.96
N GLN A 386 17.83 -55.95 -18.65
CA GLN A 386 18.85 -55.37 -19.51
C GLN A 386 18.14 -54.42 -20.47
N VAL A 387 18.28 -53.12 -20.22
CA VAL A 387 17.94 -52.09 -21.19
C VAL A 387 18.79 -52.38 -22.44
N PRO A 388 18.18 -52.68 -23.60
CA PRO A 388 18.94 -52.77 -24.85
C PRO A 388 19.68 -51.44 -25.05
N GLY A 389 20.96 -51.55 -25.40
CA GLY A 389 21.97 -50.51 -25.28
C GLY A 389 21.56 -49.09 -25.63
N LEU A 390 22.25 -48.16 -24.95
CA LEU A 390 22.44 -46.78 -25.36
C LEU A 390 22.27 -46.65 -26.88
N ARG A 391 21.24 -45.91 -27.30
CA ARG A 391 21.49 -45.03 -28.43
C ARG A 391 22.24 -43.84 -27.86
N ASP A 392 23.56 -44.00 -27.80
CA ASP A 392 24.45 -42.88 -28.06
C ASP A 392 23.98 -42.29 -29.38
N GLY A 393 23.18 -41.23 -29.30
CA GLY A 393 22.67 -40.51 -30.44
C GLY A 393 23.79 -39.69 -31.07
N THR A 394 24.86 -40.34 -31.52
CA THR A 394 25.68 -39.82 -32.61
C THR A 394 24.86 -40.01 -33.89
N GLY A 395 23.81 -39.20 -34.06
CA GLY A 395 23.28 -38.92 -35.38
C GLY A 395 24.45 -38.42 -36.22
N GLY A 396 24.76 -39.10 -37.33
CA GLY A 396 26.00 -38.93 -38.08
C GLY A 396 26.42 -37.47 -38.25
N PHE A 397 27.54 -37.11 -37.63
CA PHE A 397 28.18 -35.80 -37.77
C PHE A 397 29.17 -35.89 -38.92
N ASP A 398 28.82 -35.35 -40.08
CA ASP A 398 29.64 -35.45 -41.30
C ASP A 398 30.64 -34.28 -41.47
N SER A 399 30.84 -33.42 -40.46
CA SER A 399 31.78 -32.29 -40.55
C SER A 399 32.83 -32.27 -39.40
N PRO A 400 34.12 -31.98 -39.69
CA PRO A 400 35.18 -31.85 -38.68
C PRO A 400 34.98 -30.73 -37.63
N THR A 401 34.06 -29.80 -37.88
CA THR A 401 33.80 -28.62 -37.06
C THR A 401 32.84 -28.90 -35.90
N ASP A 402 31.87 -29.79 -36.09
CA ASP A 402 31.02 -30.27 -34.99
C ASP A 402 31.82 -31.05 -33.95
N ALA A 403 32.86 -31.79 -34.38
CA ALA A 403 33.75 -32.51 -33.47
C ALA A 403 34.58 -31.55 -32.58
N ALA A 404 35.03 -30.41 -33.11
CA ALA A 404 35.75 -29.40 -32.34
C ALA A 404 34.85 -28.68 -31.33
N LEU A 405 33.61 -28.35 -31.74
CA LEU A 405 32.59 -27.77 -30.86
C LEU A 405 32.26 -28.72 -29.70
N VAL A 406 31.99 -29.99 -30.00
CA VAL A 406 31.71 -31.03 -28.99
C VAL A 406 32.88 -31.18 -28.01
N ALA A 407 34.12 -31.25 -28.50
CA ALA A 407 35.30 -31.38 -27.64
C ALA A 407 35.50 -30.18 -26.70
N ALA A 408 35.22 -28.97 -27.16
CA ALA A 408 35.27 -27.76 -26.33
C ALA A 408 34.19 -27.79 -25.24
N LEU A 409 32.96 -28.17 -25.59
CA LEU A 409 31.84 -28.31 -24.65
C LEU A 409 32.06 -29.43 -23.63
N ASP A 410 32.66 -30.56 -24.02
CA ASP A 410 33.06 -31.62 -23.10
C ASP A 410 34.11 -31.12 -22.10
N SER A 411 35.11 -30.38 -22.58
CA SER A 411 36.17 -29.81 -21.74
C SER A 411 35.64 -28.77 -20.76
N LEU A 412 34.66 -27.96 -21.17
CA LEU A 412 33.99 -27.00 -20.29
C LEU A 412 33.15 -27.72 -19.24
N THR A 413 32.29 -28.66 -19.66
CA THR A 413 31.36 -29.33 -18.75
C THR A 413 32.04 -30.31 -17.80
N ALA A 414 33.23 -30.80 -18.11
CA ALA A 414 34.08 -31.53 -17.16
C ALA A 414 34.53 -30.67 -15.97
N ARG A 415 34.55 -29.33 -16.13
CA ARG A 415 34.88 -28.35 -15.09
C ARG A 415 33.64 -27.67 -14.48
N ALA A 416 32.44 -28.10 -14.87
CA ALA A 416 31.20 -27.52 -14.36
C ALA A 416 31.10 -27.73 -12.83
N PRO A 417 30.50 -26.77 -12.09
CA PRO A 417 30.08 -27.01 -10.72
C PRO A 417 29.19 -28.27 -10.61
N THR A 418 29.24 -28.97 -9.48
CA THR A 418 28.47 -30.21 -9.27
C THR A 418 26.97 -29.98 -9.47
N GLY A 419 26.29 -30.91 -10.16
CA GLY A 419 24.82 -30.97 -10.21
C GLY A 419 24.13 -30.14 -11.30
N GLY A 420 24.61 -30.17 -12.55
CA GLY A 420 24.01 -29.40 -13.65
C GLY A 420 23.77 -30.15 -14.96
N CYS A 421 23.13 -29.46 -15.90
CA CYS A 421 22.90 -29.90 -17.28
C CYS A 421 23.34 -28.84 -18.30
N VAL A 422 23.66 -29.30 -19.51
CA VAL A 422 23.90 -28.47 -20.70
C VAL A 422 23.31 -29.18 -21.91
N VAL A 423 22.51 -28.47 -22.69
CA VAL A 423 22.01 -28.91 -24.00
C VAL A 423 22.27 -27.82 -25.02
N VAL A 424 22.75 -28.22 -26.19
CA VAL A 424 22.97 -27.35 -27.36
C VAL A 424 22.35 -28.02 -28.57
N ARG A 425 21.51 -27.31 -29.30
CA ARG A 425 20.85 -27.79 -30.52
C ARG A 425 21.10 -26.84 -31.68
N ARG A 426 21.18 -27.39 -32.88
CA ARG A 426 21.22 -26.65 -34.15
C ARG A 426 20.04 -27.12 -34.99
N ALA A 427 19.21 -26.19 -35.46
CA ALA A 427 18.01 -26.51 -36.25
C ALA A 427 17.13 -27.61 -35.61
N GLY A 428 16.94 -27.53 -34.29
CA GLY A 428 16.15 -28.51 -33.52
C GLY A 428 16.84 -29.86 -33.30
N GLN A 429 18.05 -30.09 -33.81
CA GLN A 429 18.81 -31.32 -33.58
C GLN A 429 19.86 -31.13 -32.48
N THR A 430 19.94 -32.05 -31.53
CA THR A 430 20.94 -32.03 -30.46
C THR A 430 22.35 -32.20 -31.01
N VAL A 431 23.19 -31.20 -30.79
CA VAL A 431 24.63 -31.19 -31.12
C VAL A 431 25.44 -31.64 -29.90
N PHE A 432 25.02 -31.21 -28.72
CA PHE A 432 25.68 -31.56 -27.47
C PHE A 432 24.66 -31.70 -26.34
N ALA A 433 24.87 -32.69 -25.47
CA ALA A 433 24.02 -32.93 -24.32
C ALA A 433 24.83 -33.53 -23.16
N ARG A 434 24.69 -32.94 -21.97
CA ARG A 434 25.12 -33.52 -20.70
C ARG A 434 24.00 -33.40 -19.67
N ASN A 435 23.64 -34.53 -19.05
CA ASN A 435 22.55 -34.63 -18.08
C ASN A 435 21.23 -34.00 -18.58
N ALA A 436 20.95 -34.14 -19.87
CA ALA A 436 19.91 -33.37 -20.56
C ALA A 436 18.51 -33.54 -19.97
N GLU A 437 18.19 -34.75 -19.49
CA GLU A 437 16.91 -35.14 -18.90
C GLU A 437 16.86 -34.98 -17.36
N ALA A 438 17.91 -34.47 -16.73
CA ALA A 438 17.91 -34.25 -15.29
C ALA A 438 16.86 -33.19 -14.92
N MET A 439 15.92 -33.54 -14.04
CA MET A 439 14.90 -32.63 -13.54
C MET A 439 15.50 -31.74 -12.44
N LEU A 440 15.80 -30.48 -12.80
CA LEU A 440 16.49 -29.52 -11.94
C LEU A 440 15.59 -28.34 -11.59
N ILE A 441 15.94 -27.60 -10.54
CA ILE A 441 15.29 -26.34 -10.20
C ILE A 441 15.69 -25.31 -11.26
N PRO A 442 14.74 -24.80 -12.07
CA PRO A 442 15.07 -23.97 -13.23
C PRO A 442 15.35 -22.50 -12.91
N ALA A 443 14.94 -22.03 -11.72
CA ALA A 443 14.77 -20.61 -11.42
C ALA A 443 13.93 -19.93 -12.52
N SER A 444 14.23 -18.67 -12.86
CA SER A 444 13.46 -17.87 -13.84
C SER A 444 13.40 -18.42 -15.27
N LEU A 445 14.05 -19.55 -15.61
CA LEU A 445 13.77 -20.25 -16.87
C LEU A 445 12.33 -20.77 -16.92
N GLN A 446 11.64 -20.91 -15.78
CA GLN A 446 10.21 -21.22 -15.68
C GLN A 446 9.31 -20.24 -16.45
N LYS A 447 9.77 -19.00 -16.67
CA LYS A 447 9.01 -18.00 -17.44
C LYS A 447 8.90 -18.32 -18.94
N LEU A 448 9.80 -19.16 -19.47
CA LEU A 448 9.76 -19.59 -20.88
C LEU A 448 8.51 -20.43 -21.19
N PRO A 449 8.24 -21.55 -20.49
CA PRO A 449 6.99 -22.29 -20.70
C PRO A 449 5.74 -21.49 -20.31
N LEU A 450 5.82 -20.61 -19.30
CA LEU A 450 4.73 -19.68 -18.99
C LEU A 450 4.38 -18.79 -20.18
N ALA A 451 5.38 -18.15 -20.81
CA ALA A 451 5.15 -17.25 -21.94
C ALA A 451 4.57 -17.98 -23.16
N GLU A 452 5.10 -19.17 -23.49
CA GLU A 452 4.53 -20.02 -24.57
C GLU A 452 3.08 -20.40 -24.30
N ALA A 453 2.75 -20.77 -23.05
CA ALA A 453 1.39 -21.11 -22.68
C ALA A 453 0.47 -19.89 -22.67
N ALA A 454 0.93 -18.73 -22.18
CA ALA A 454 0.18 -17.48 -22.21
C ALA A 454 -0.19 -17.10 -23.66
N LEU A 455 0.77 -17.19 -24.59
CA LEU A 455 0.53 -16.92 -26.01
C LEU A 455 -0.45 -17.91 -26.65
N ALA A 456 -0.38 -19.19 -26.27
CA ALA A 456 -1.28 -20.21 -26.81
C ALA A 456 -2.71 -20.11 -26.27
N ILE A 457 -2.89 -19.65 -25.02
CA ILE A 457 -4.18 -19.62 -24.33
C ILE A 457 -4.85 -18.24 -24.46
N LEU A 458 -4.12 -17.17 -24.17
CA LEU A 458 -4.63 -15.80 -24.16
C LEU A 458 -4.54 -15.16 -25.56
N GLY A 459 -3.46 -15.46 -26.30
CA GLY A 459 -3.14 -14.83 -27.58
C GLY A 459 -2.27 -13.58 -27.42
N ALA A 460 -1.54 -13.22 -28.48
CA ALA A 460 -0.62 -12.08 -28.50
C ALA A 460 -1.33 -10.73 -28.33
N ASP A 461 -2.58 -10.63 -28.79
CA ASP A 461 -3.40 -9.41 -28.76
C ASP A 461 -4.23 -9.28 -27.48
N TYR A 462 -4.08 -10.18 -26.51
CA TYR A 462 -4.82 -10.15 -25.25
C TYR A 462 -4.55 -8.86 -24.48
N THR A 463 -5.60 -8.19 -24.02
CA THR A 463 -5.53 -7.03 -23.12
C THR A 463 -6.23 -7.34 -21.80
N PHE A 464 -5.71 -6.76 -20.72
CA PHE A 464 -6.41 -6.70 -19.45
C PHE A 464 -7.31 -5.47 -19.41
N THR A 465 -8.47 -5.59 -18.76
CA THR A 465 -9.42 -4.48 -18.62
C THR A 465 -9.65 -4.13 -17.16
N THR A 466 -9.30 -2.92 -16.76
CA THR A 466 -9.73 -2.33 -15.48
C THR A 466 -10.94 -1.44 -15.73
N ALA A 467 -11.96 -1.49 -14.89
CA ALA A 467 -13.21 -0.77 -15.14
C ALA A 467 -13.69 0.00 -13.92
N ALA A 468 -14.37 1.12 -14.17
CA ALA A 468 -15.06 1.91 -13.15
C ALA A 468 -16.58 1.74 -13.34
N LEU A 469 -17.25 1.21 -12.32
CA LEU A 469 -18.67 0.84 -12.35
C LEU A 469 -19.46 1.62 -11.29
N ALA A 470 -20.76 1.76 -11.50
CA ALA A 470 -21.71 2.34 -10.55
C ALA A 470 -23.06 1.62 -10.64
N GLU A 471 -23.86 1.67 -9.57
CA GLU A 471 -25.21 1.07 -9.59
C GLU A 471 -26.15 1.76 -10.58
N ALA A 472 -25.95 3.06 -10.81
CA ALA A 472 -26.75 3.88 -11.71
C ALA A 472 -25.88 4.84 -12.55
N PRO A 473 -26.40 5.35 -13.69
CA PRO A 473 -25.70 6.37 -14.48
C PRO A 473 -25.53 7.69 -13.72
N LEU A 474 -24.55 8.49 -14.14
CA LEU A 474 -24.35 9.84 -13.62
C LEU A 474 -25.59 10.73 -13.88
N THR A 475 -26.00 11.49 -12.85
CA THR A 475 -27.08 12.48 -12.97
C THR A 475 -26.53 13.86 -12.66
N GLY A 476 -26.47 14.74 -13.67
CA GLY A 476 -25.94 16.10 -13.50
C GLY A 476 -24.48 16.13 -13.03
N GLY A 477 -23.69 15.10 -13.36
CA GLY A 477 -22.31 14.94 -12.92
C GLY A 477 -22.13 14.38 -11.51
N VAL A 478 -23.22 13.95 -10.85
CA VAL A 478 -23.19 13.26 -9.56
C VAL A 478 -23.40 11.76 -9.78
N LEU A 479 -22.53 10.96 -9.19
CA LEU A 479 -22.73 9.53 -8.98
C LEU A 479 -23.39 9.35 -7.61
N ASP A 480 -24.62 8.85 -7.60
CA ASP A 480 -25.33 8.51 -6.37
C ASP A 480 -24.98 7.07 -5.94
N GLY A 481 -24.21 6.94 -4.86
CA GLY A 481 -23.65 5.68 -4.37
C GLY A 481 -22.13 5.58 -4.53
N ASP A 482 -21.62 4.35 -4.55
CA ASP A 482 -20.19 4.07 -4.67
C ASP A 482 -19.70 3.99 -6.11
N LEU A 483 -18.42 4.31 -6.30
CA LEU A 483 -17.68 4.03 -7.51
C LEU A 483 -16.86 2.75 -7.33
N TYR A 484 -17.17 1.71 -8.08
CA TYR A 484 -16.48 0.43 -8.00
C TYR A 484 -15.31 0.39 -9.00
N LEU A 485 -14.08 0.33 -8.49
CA LEU A 485 -12.87 0.06 -9.27
C LEU A 485 -12.68 -1.46 -9.39
N VAL A 486 -13.10 -2.00 -10.52
CA VAL A 486 -13.07 -3.44 -10.81
C VAL A 486 -11.78 -3.82 -11.52
N GLY A 487 -10.96 -4.63 -10.87
CA GLY A 487 -9.70 -5.10 -11.41
C GLY A 487 -9.86 -6.26 -12.39
N GLY A 488 -9.30 -6.09 -13.59
CA GLY A 488 -9.19 -7.17 -14.58
C GLY A 488 -7.94 -8.04 -14.42
N GLY A 489 -7.12 -7.79 -13.39
CA GLY A 489 -5.87 -8.50 -13.18
C GLY A 489 -4.68 -7.95 -13.95
N ASP A 490 -4.75 -6.69 -14.42
CA ASP A 490 -3.65 -6.03 -15.11
C ASP A 490 -2.42 -5.91 -14.19
N PRO A 491 -1.31 -6.61 -14.50
CA PRO A 491 -0.09 -6.55 -13.71
C PRO A 491 0.69 -5.25 -13.86
N LEU A 492 0.36 -4.40 -14.83
CA LEU A 492 1.10 -3.18 -15.16
C LEU A 492 0.25 -1.92 -14.98
N LEU A 493 -0.88 -2.02 -14.28
CA LEU A 493 -1.64 -0.88 -13.80
C LEU A 493 -0.76 -0.01 -12.90
N SER A 494 -0.61 1.26 -13.25
CA SER A 494 0.51 2.07 -12.76
C SER A 494 0.13 3.51 -12.42
N THR A 495 0.79 4.06 -11.40
CA THR A 495 0.94 5.50 -11.21
C THR A 495 1.82 6.11 -12.32
N PRO A 496 1.77 7.44 -12.53
CA PRO A 496 2.62 8.08 -13.54
C PRO A 496 4.12 7.83 -13.37
N ASP A 497 4.61 7.81 -12.12
CA ASP A 497 6.03 7.61 -11.83
C ASP A 497 6.45 6.16 -12.15
N PHE A 498 5.61 5.18 -11.82
CA PHE A 498 5.87 3.79 -12.15
C PHE A 498 5.77 3.53 -13.66
N ALA A 499 4.82 4.16 -14.35
CA ALA A 499 4.73 4.10 -15.82
C ALA A 499 6.03 4.63 -16.49
N ALA A 500 6.60 5.71 -15.96
CA ALA A 500 7.88 6.24 -16.44
C ALA A 500 9.04 5.27 -16.19
N MET A 501 9.05 4.56 -15.06
CA MET A 501 10.00 3.48 -14.79
C MET A 501 9.85 2.34 -15.80
N LEU A 502 8.63 1.86 -16.04
CA LEU A 502 8.33 0.79 -17.00
C LEU A 502 8.79 1.16 -18.42
N ALA A 503 8.60 2.42 -18.83
CA ALA A 503 9.03 2.91 -20.14
C ALA A 503 10.56 2.78 -20.36
N ASN A 504 11.37 2.98 -19.30
CA ASN A 504 12.83 2.78 -19.38
C ASN A 504 13.21 1.30 -19.63
N HIS A 505 12.32 0.38 -19.30
CA HIS A 505 12.46 -1.06 -19.49
C HIS A 505 11.64 -1.59 -20.69
N GLN A 506 11.29 -0.71 -21.63
CA GLN A 506 10.55 -1.06 -22.85
C GLN A 506 9.18 -1.71 -22.57
N SER A 507 8.54 -1.32 -21.48
CA SER A 507 7.19 -1.72 -21.11
C SER A 507 6.23 -0.54 -21.24
N ALA A 508 5.02 -0.77 -21.74
CA ALA A 508 4.07 0.30 -22.01
C ALA A 508 3.40 0.84 -20.72
N GLY A 509 3.27 -0.01 -19.69
CA GLY A 509 2.46 0.30 -18.51
C GLY A 509 0.97 0.49 -18.83
N THR A 510 0.16 0.69 -17.79
CA THR A 510 -1.26 1.03 -17.92
C THR A 510 -1.58 2.15 -16.92
N PRO A 511 -1.52 3.43 -17.33
CA PRO A 511 -1.68 4.55 -16.39
C PRO A 511 -3.10 4.64 -15.81
N LEU A 512 -3.27 4.39 -14.51
CA LEU A 512 -4.57 4.47 -13.83
C LEU A 512 -5.17 5.89 -13.87
N ALA A 513 -4.31 6.90 -14.00
CA ALA A 513 -4.68 8.30 -14.18
C ALA A 513 -5.56 8.55 -15.43
N ASP A 514 -5.48 7.68 -16.44
CA ASP A 514 -6.28 7.79 -17.66
C ASP A 514 -7.73 7.39 -17.39
N LEU A 515 -7.96 6.35 -16.58
CA LEU A 515 -9.32 5.97 -16.15
C LEU A 515 -9.99 7.11 -15.36
N ALA A 516 -9.24 7.78 -14.48
CA ALA A 516 -9.74 8.92 -13.74
C ALA A 516 -10.05 10.12 -14.66
N ALA A 517 -9.23 10.33 -15.70
CA ALA A 517 -9.46 11.37 -16.70
C ALA A 517 -10.70 11.08 -17.57
N ASP A 518 -10.95 9.82 -17.93
CA ASP A 518 -12.13 9.42 -18.69
C ASP A 518 -13.42 9.65 -17.89
N LEU A 519 -13.41 9.35 -16.59
CA LEU A 519 -14.55 9.60 -15.71
C LEU A 519 -14.87 11.10 -15.59
N THR A 520 -13.87 11.95 -15.37
CA THR A 520 -14.10 13.39 -15.30
C THR A 520 -14.44 14.00 -16.66
N GLY A 521 -13.86 13.47 -17.74
CA GLY A 521 -14.23 13.80 -19.12
C GLY A 521 -15.68 13.44 -19.45
N ALA A 522 -16.22 12.38 -18.84
CA ALA A 522 -17.63 12.00 -18.90
C ALA A 522 -18.54 12.86 -17.99
N GLY A 523 -17.98 13.82 -17.27
CA GLY A 523 -18.72 14.79 -16.46
C GLY A 523 -18.87 14.40 -14.99
N LEU A 524 -18.15 13.39 -14.48
CA LEU A 524 -18.13 13.09 -13.05
C LEU A 524 -17.53 14.28 -12.27
N THR A 525 -18.28 14.79 -11.30
CA THR A 525 -17.89 15.92 -10.42
C THR A 525 -18.09 15.61 -8.94
N GLN A 526 -18.91 14.61 -8.62
CA GLN A 526 -19.15 14.17 -7.24
C GLN A 526 -19.55 12.70 -7.21
N ILE A 527 -19.12 12.01 -6.17
CA ILE A 527 -19.57 10.69 -5.73
C ILE A 527 -20.22 10.92 -4.36
N THR A 528 -21.42 10.38 -4.10
CA THR A 528 -22.04 10.50 -2.76
C THR A 528 -21.56 9.41 -1.80
N GLY A 529 -21.07 8.28 -2.34
CA GLY A 529 -20.38 7.22 -1.63
C GLY A 529 -18.85 7.37 -1.66
N GLY A 530 -18.13 6.26 -1.78
CA GLY A 530 -16.67 6.21 -1.85
C GLY A 530 -16.15 5.35 -3.01
N VAL A 531 -14.83 5.25 -3.13
CA VAL A 531 -14.18 4.34 -4.07
C VAL A 531 -14.07 2.93 -3.47
N VAL A 532 -14.57 1.92 -4.17
CA VAL A 532 -14.58 0.52 -3.72
C VAL A 532 -13.78 -0.35 -4.69
N ALA A 533 -12.65 -0.90 -4.24
CA ALA A 533 -11.89 -1.86 -5.03
C ALA A 533 -12.58 -3.24 -5.05
N VAL A 534 -12.75 -3.80 -6.25
CA VAL A 534 -13.29 -5.16 -6.47
C VAL A 534 -12.18 -6.05 -7.02
N ALA A 535 -11.76 -7.04 -6.23
CA ALA A 535 -10.60 -7.89 -6.51
C ALA A 535 -10.93 -9.37 -6.78
N ASP A 536 -12.21 -9.70 -6.95
CA ASP A 536 -12.74 -11.08 -6.92
C ASP A 536 -12.38 -11.95 -8.14
N ARG A 537 -11.72 -11.37 -9.15
CA ARG A 537 -11.27 -12.14 -10.32
C ARG A 537 -10.29 -13.24 -9.94
N TYR A 538 -9.46 -13.00 -8.92
CA TYR A 538 -8.45 -13.93 -8.43
C TYR A 538 -8.75 -14.33 -6.99
N ASP A 539 -8.11 -15.42 -6.53
CA ASP A 539 -8.12 -15.74 -5.10
C ASP A 539 -7.48 -14.62 -4.24
N THR A 540 -7.70 -14.69 -2.93
CA THR A 540 -7.22 -13.69 -1.96
C THR A 540 -5.74 -13.85 -1.59
N LEU A 541 -5.01 -14.80 -2.18
CA LEU A 541 -3.60 -15.02 -1.88
C LEU A 541 -2.75 -13.95 -2.56
N THR A 542 -2.10 -13.13 -1.73
CA THR A 542 -1.18 -12.07 -2.16
C THR A 542 0.24 -12.57 -2.43
N THR A 543 0.52 -13.84 -2.12
CA THR A 543 1.79 -14.54 -2.35
C THR A 543 1.53 -15.99 -2.77
N VAL A 544 2.55 -16.69 -3.26
CA VAL A 544 2.42 -18.12 -3.62
C VAL A 544 2.88 -19.00 -2.45
N PRO A 545 2.07 -19.97 -1.96
CA PRO A 545 2.40 -20.77 -0.78
C PRO A 545 3.72 -21.56 -0.86
N THR A 546 4.18 -21.92 -2.06
CA THR A 546 5.43 -22.66 -2.25
C THR A 546 6.67 -21.77 -2.23
N TRP A 547 6.52 -20.45 -2.12
CA TRP A 547 7.65 -19.54 -2.01
C TRP A 547 8.31 -19.64 -0.64
N PRO A 548 9.65 -19.51 -0.57
CA PRO A 548 10.32 -19.28 0.70
C PRO A 548 9.73 -18.08 1.45
N ALA A 549 9.42 -18.24 2.74
CA ALA A 549 8.76 -17.21 3.55
C ALA A 549 9.48 -15.84 3.53
N ARG A 550 10.82 -15.83 3.38
CA ARG A 550 11.62 -14.60 3.26
C ARG A 550 11.22 -13.72 2.08
N PHE A 551 10.61 -14.27 1.03
CA PHE A 551 10.20 -13.50 -0.15
C PHE A 551 9.03 -12.56 0.13
N ALA A 552 8.25 -12.79 1.20
CA ALA A 552 7.17 -11.89 1.61
C ALA A 552 7.67 -10.51 2.10
N THR A 553 8.97 -10.37 2.40
CA THR A 553 9.57 -9.13 2.93
C THR A 553 10.76 -8.65 2.10
N GLN A 554 11.03 -9.26 0.95
CA GLN A 554 12.11 -8.91 0.05
C GLN A 554 11.58 -8.29 -1.25
N SER A 555 12.39 -7.45 -1.90
CA SER A 555 12.11 -6.88 -3.22
C SER A 555 12.26 -7.92 -4.34
N ILE A 556 11.50 -9.02 -4.26
CA ILE A 556 11.54 -10.13 -5.22
C ILE A 556 10.24 -10.30 -6.02
N ALA A 557 9.07 -10.14 -5.41
CA ALA A 557 7.76 -10.07 -6.08
C ALA A 557 6.80 -9.20 -5.26
N GLY A 558 5.95 -8.42 -5.93
CA GLY A 558 4.95 -7.57 -5.30
C GLY A 558 3.72 -8.38 -4.90
N SER A 559 2.81 -7.75 -4.15
CA SER A 559 1.61 -8.44 -3.67
C SER A 559 0.59 -8.65 -4.79
N LEU A 560 0.18 -9.90 -4.96
CA LEU A 560 -0.75 -10.32 -6.02
C LEU A 560 -2.19 -9.90 -5.68
N SER A 561 -2.90 -9.29 -6.63
CA SER A 561 -4.33 -9.00 -6.53
C SER A 561 -4.89 -8.64 -7.88
N ALA A 562 -6.17 -8.94 -8.14
CA ALA A 562 -6.83 -8.59 -9.39
C ALA A 562 -6.92 -7.07 -9.65
N VAL A 563 -6.87 -6.26 -8.59
CA VAL A 563 -6.73 -4.81 -8.65
C VAL A 563 -5.52 -4.42 -7.80
N SER A 564 -4.42 -4.14 -8.46
CA SER A 564 -3.15 -3.77 -7.83
C SER A 564 -2.48 -2.70 -8.67
N VAL A 565 -1.97 -1.66 -8.03
CA VAL A 565 -1.25 -0.57 -8.71
C VAL A 565 0.24 -0.72 -8.40
N ASP A 566 1.08 -0.38 -9.38
CA ASP A 566 2.54 -0.46 -9.29
C ASP A 566 3.01 -1.87 -8.92
N GLN A 567 2.39 -2.88 -9.51
CA GLN A 567 2.64 -4.31 -9.25
C GLN A 567 2.45 -4.73 -7.78
N GLY A 568 1.72 -3.97 -6.98
CA GLY A 568 1.57 -4.26 -5.55
C GLY A 568 2.85 -4.03 -4.76
N TRP A 569 3.74 -3.18 -5.28
CA TRP A 569 4.89 -2.66 -4.55
C TRP A 569 4.52 -1.43 -3.74
N ARG A 570 5.28 -1.20 -2.66
CA ARG A 570 5.37 0.08 -1.96
C ARG A 570 6.85 0.46 -1.79
N ALA A 571 7.14 1.75 -1.81
CA ALA A 571 8.47 2.23 -1.49
C ALA A 571 8.66 2.21 0.04
N PRO A 572 9.78 1.67 0.57
CA PRO A 572 10.08 1.80 1.98
C PRO A 572 10.37 3.27 2.29
N PRO A 573 10.13 3.72 3.54
CA PRO A 573 10.37 5.10 3.90
C PRO A 573 11.81 5.56 3.62
N GLY A 574 11.98 6.67 2.89
CA GLY A 574 13.28 7.30 2.66
C GLY A 574 14.12 6.80 1.47
N LEU A 575 13.60 5.91 0.61
CA LEU A 575 14.30 5.41 -0.58
C LEU A 575 13.44 5.58 -1.84
N ILE A 576 13.91 6.43 -2.78
CA ILE A 576 13.40 6.53 -4.16
C ILE A 576 14.38 5.80 -5.07
N THR A 577 14.62 4.51 -4.84
CA THR A 577 15.42 3.69 -5.74
C THR A 577 14.75 2.34 -5.96
N THR A 578 14.92 1.76 -7.15
CA THR A 578 14.40 0.44 -7.55
C THR A 578 14.87 -0.71 -6.65
N TRP A 579 15.92 -0.51 -5.86
CA TRP A 579 16.37 -1.43 -4.81
C TRP A 579 15.73 -1.00 -3.47
N GLY A 580 14.74 -1.75 -2.99
CA GLY A 580 14.13 -1.51 -1.68
C GLY A 580 12.60 -1.66 -1.63
N LEU A 581 11.91 -1.73 -2.77
CA LEU A 581 10.45 -1.87 -2.80
C LEU A 581 9.98 -3.08 -1.96
N LEU A 582 8.99 -2.88 -1.09
CA LEU A 582 8.39 -3.93 -0.27
C LEU A 582 7.03 -4.32 -0.83
N PRO A 583 6.58 -5.58 -0.69
CA PRO A 583 5.22 -5.93 -1.05
C PRO A 583 4.22 -5.16 -0.18
N THR A 584 3.12 -4.68 -0.77
CA THR A 584 2.06 -3.98 -0.03
C THR A 584 1.16 -4.97 0.71
N PRO A 585 0.82 -4.76 1.99
CA PRO A 585 -0.01 -5.71 2.73
C PRO A 585 -1.47 -5.76 2.24
N ALA A 586 -1.97 -4.68 1.63
CA ALA A 586 -3.35 -4.55 1.17
C ALA A 586 -3.43 -3.95 -0.25
N PRO A 587 -3.06 -4.71 -1.30
CA PRO A 587 -2.94 -4.18 -2.67
C PRO A 587 -4.23 -3.58 -3.23
N ALA A 588 -5.37 -4.22 -2.98
CA ALA A 588 -6.66 -3.73 -3.47
C ALA A 588 -7.09 -2.42 -2.78
N LEU A 589 -6.92 -2.33 -1.46
CA LEU A 589 -7.21 -1.09 -0.73
C LEU A 589 -6.31 0.04 -1.23
N ARG A 590 -5.01 -0.24 -1.41
CA ARG A 590 -4.05 0.73 -1.91
C ARG A 590 -4.42 1.24 -3.31
N ALA A 591 -4.91 0.36 -4.18
CA ALA A 591 -5.40 0.76 -5.49
C ALA A 591 -6.61 1.70 -5.41
N ALA A 592 -7.56 1.43 -4.50
CA ALA A 592 -8.70 2.31 -4.26
C ALA A 592 -8.25 3.69 -3.75
N GLU A 593 -7.31 3.75 -2.80
CA GLU A 593 -6.75 5.01 -2.29
C GLU A 593 -6.09 5.84 -3.38
N ILE A 594 -5.24 5.21 -4.20
CA ILE A 594 -4.58 5.91 -5.32
C ILE A 594 -5.62 6.44 -6.32
N PHE A 595 -6.67 5.66 -6.59
CA PHE A 595 -7.70 6.06 -7.54
C PHE A 595 -8.58 7.19 -7.01
N ASP A 596 -8.94 7.13 -5.73
CA ASP A 596 -9.61 8.20 -4.99
C ASP A 596 -8.82 9.51 -5.11
N ASP A 597 -7.54 9.50 -4.76
CA ASP A 597 -6.65 10.66 -4.89
C ASP A 597 -6.58 11.20 -6.34
N LEU A 598 -6.54 10.31 -7.35
CA LEU A 598 -6.53 10.69 -8.76
C LEU A 598 -7.83 11.38 -9.19
N LEU A 599 -8.97 11.00 -8.62
CA LEU A 599 -10.27 11.64 -8.88
C LEU A 599 -10.38 12.98 -8.14
N GLU A 600 -9.96 13.04 -6.88
CA GLU A 600 -9.97 14.26 -6.08
C GLU A 600 -9.05 15.35 -6.64
N THR A 601 -7.85 14.96 -7.11
CA THR A 601 -6.94 15.88 -7.82
C THR A 601 -7.53 16.42 -9.12
N ARG A 602 -8.58 15.77 -9.65
CA ARG A 602 -9.40 16.24 -10.78
C ARG A 602 -10.71 16.88 -10.34
N SER A 603 -10.79 17.31 -9.07
CA SER A 603 -11.91 18.04 -8.48
C SER A 603 -13.21 17.26 -8.37
N VAL A 604 -13.16 15.92 -8.35
CA VAL A 604 -14.30 15.08 -7.96
C VAL A 604 -14.43 15.11 -6.44
N ARG A 605 -15.61 15.44 -5.91
CA ARG A 605 -15.88 15.37 -4.46
C ARG A 605 -16.24 13.93 -4.06
N ILE A 606 -15.58 13.39 -3.04
CA ILE A 606 -15.79 12.02 -2.56
C ILE A 606 -15.83 12.02 -1.02
N PRO A 607 -17.00 12.03 -0.37
CA PRO A 607 -17.09 12.15 1.08
C PRO A 607 -16.58 10.90 1.80
N LEU A 608 -16.82 9.70 1.25
CA LEU A 608 -16.49 8.45 1.93
C LEU A 608 -15.10 7.92 1.59
N PHE A 609 -14.48 7.25 2.57
CA PHE A 609 -13.15 6.69 2.39
C PHE A 609 -13.10 5.48 1.45
N PRO A 610 -11.96 5.28 0.77
CA PRO A 610 -11.69 4.10 -0.02
C PRO A 610 -11.79 2.81 0.80
N ARG A 611 -12.32 1.75 0.18
CA ARG A 611 -12.43 0.42 0.80
C ARG A 611 -12.37 -0.71 -0.22
N VAL A 612 -12.33 -1.95 0.28
CA VAL A 612 -12.38 -3.16 -0.54
C VAL A 612 -13.79 -3.76 -0.45
N ALA A 613 -14.32 -4.22 -1.57
CA ALA A 613 -15.58 -4.94 -1.62
C ALA A 613 -15.53 -6.24 -0.82
N ALA A 614 -16.69 -6.67 -0.33
CA ALA A 614 -16.84 -8.03 0.18
C ALA A 614 -16.73 -9.03 -0.98
N ALA A 615 -16.05 -10.16 -0.73
CA ALA A 615 -15.87 -11.19 -1.74
C ALA A 615 -17.21 -11.82 -2.16
N GLY A 616 -17.34 -12.10 -3.46
CA GLY A 616 -18.53 -12.72 -4.06
C GLY A 616 -19.64 -11.72 -4.40
N GLY A 617 -19.32 -10.43 -4.52
CA GLY A 617 -20.28 -9.42 -4.97
C GLY A 617 -20.71 -9.61 -6.43
N ASP A 618 -22.00 -9.39 -6.72
CA ASP A 618 -22.50 -9.39 -8.11
C ASP A 618 -22.55 -7.97 -8.67
N TYR A 619 -21.67 -7.71 -9.64
CA TYR A 619 -21.55 -6.43 -10.33
C TYR A 619 -22.11 -6.46 -11.76
N SER A 620 -22.72 -7.57 -12.19
CA SER A 620 -23.16 -7.75 -13.58
C SER A 620 -24.26 -6.77 -14.03
N GLY A 621 -25.06 -6.28 -13.07
CA GLY A 621 -26.10 -5.27 -13.31
C GLY A 621 -25.62 -3.82 -13.24
N HIS A 622 -24.36 -3.56 -12.86
CA HIS A 622 -23.86 -2.20 -12.71
C HIS A 622 -23.58 -1.54 -14.07
N VAL A 623 -23.72 -0.22 -14.10
CA VAL A 623 -23.38 0.62 -15.24
C VAL A 623 -21.87 0.79 -15.30
N VAL A 624 -21.28 0.50 -16.47
CA VAL A 624 -19.88 0.77 -16.73
C VAL A 624 -19.73 2.25 -17.11
N LEU A 625 -19.04 3.02 -16.28
CA LEU A 625 -18.79 4.44 -16.51
C LEU A 625 -17.55 4.66 -17.38
N ALA A 626 -16.49 3.89 -17.16
CA ALA A 626 -15.26 3.94 -17.94
C ALA A 626 -14.51 2.59 -17.92
N ARG A 627 -13.65 2.38 -18.91
CA ARG A 627 -12.76 1.21 -19.03
C ARG A 627 -11.36 1.67 -19.41
N LEU A 628 -10.37 1.02 -18.82
CA LEU A 628 -8.97 1.18 -19.13
C LEU A 628 -8.43 -0.17 -19.59
N GLU A 629 -7.99 -0.22 -20.85
CA GLU A 629 -7.39 -1.40 -21.46
C GLU A 629 -5.87 -1.32 -21.37
N SER A 630 -5.22 -2.43 -21.02
CA SER A 630 -3.76 -2.54 -21.06
C SER A 630 -3.24 -2.55 -22.49
N ALA A 631 -1.93 -2.37 -22.66
CA ALA A 631 -1.27 -2.77 -23.91
C ALA A 631 -1.42 -4.29 -24.15
N PRO A 632 -1.39 -4.74 -25.42
CA PRO A 632 -1.45 -6.17 -25.75
C PRO A 632 -0.34 -6.98 -25.08
N LEU A 633 -0.61 -8.24 -24.74
CA LEU A 633 0.35 -9.15 -24.12
C LEU A 633 1.72 -9.14 -24.82
N ALA A 634 1.73 -9.15 -26.16
CA ALA A 634 2.96 -9.12 -26.95
C ALA A 634 3.86 -7.90 -26.67
N ALA A 635 3.28 -6.74 -26.32
CA ALA A 635 4.03 -5.52 -26.01
C ALA A 635 4.83 -5.63 -24.70
N ASN A 636 4.39 -6.51 -23.78
CA ASN A 636 4.97 -6.64 -22.44
C ASN A 636 5.80 -7.92 -22.27
N LEU A 637 5.90 -8.76 -23.30
CA LEU A 637 6.73 -9.97 -23.27
C LEU A 637 8.22 -9.66 -23.06
N HIS A 638 8.71 -8.55 -23.62
CA HIS A 638 10.09 -8.13 -23.39
C HIS A 638 10.34 -7.90 -21.90
N TYR A 639 9.46 -7.15 -21.24
CA TYR A 639 9.58 -6.88 -19.82
C TYR A 639 9.50 -8.16 -18.97
N LEU A 640 8.56 -9.07 -19.27
CA LEU A 640 8.48 -10.39 -18.61
C LEU A 640 9.80 -11.19 -18.71
N LEU A 641 10.36 -11.27 -19.92
CA LEU A 641 11.46 -12.19 -20.21
C LEU A 641 12.83 -11.55 -19.99
N ALA A 642 13.07 -10.35 -20.52
CA ALA A 642 14.33 -9.66 -20.43
C ALA A 642 14.60 -9.12 -19.02
N GLU A 643 13.63 -8.48 -18.38
CA GLU A 643 13.77 -7.97 -17.00
C GLU A 643 13.49 -9.02 -15.93
N SER A 644 12.93 -10.18 -16.34
CA SER A 644 12.64 -11.30 -15.46
C SER A 644 11.58 -11.02 -14.40
N ASP A 645 10.56 -10.24 -14.74
CA ASP A 645 9.55 -9.78 -13.79
C ASP A 645 8.72 -10.92 -13.18
N ASN A 646 8.75 -11.05 -11.84
CA ASN A 646 8.08 -12.12 -11.12
C ASN A 646 6.59 -11.86 -10.91
N THR A 647 6.20 -10.61 -10.61
CA THR A 647 4.80 -10.25 -10.36
C THR A 647 3.98 -10.45 -11.63
N LEU A 648 4.46 -9.94 -12.77
CA LEU A 648 3.87 -10.13 -14.09
C LEU A 648 3.70 -11.62 -14.41
N ALA A 649 4.69 -12.45 -14.07
CA ALA A 649 4.63 -13.89 -14.31
C ALA A 649 3.50 -14.57 -13.52
N GLU A 650 3.35 -14.26 -12.24
CA GLU A 650 2.29 -14.87 -11.41
C GLU A 650 0.89 -14.35 -11.74
N MET A 651 0.78 -13.07 -12.09
CA MET A 651 -0.47 -12.48 -12.54
C MET A 651 -0.94 -13.11 -13.86
N LEU A 652 -0.02 -13.33 -14.80
CA LEU A 652 -0.30 -14.08 -16.03
C LEU A 652 -0.70 -15.53 -15.74
N LEU A 653 -0.05 -16.19 -14.77
CA LEU A 653 -0.42 -17.55 -14.38
C LEU A 653 -1.88 -17.62 -13.88
N LYS A 654 -2.28 -16.70 -13.00
CA LYS A 654 -3.66 -16.61 -12.51
C LYS A 654 -4.63 -16.31 -13.65
N GLU A 655 -4.28 -15.41 -14.56
CA GLU A 655 -5.11 -15.07 -15.71
C GLU A 655 -5.31 -16.26 -16.67
N ILE A 656 -4.25 -17.02 -16.95
CA ILE A 656 -4.33 -18.28 -17.67
C ILE A 656 -5.34 -19.24 -17.00
N GLY A 657 -5.34 -19.30 -15.66
CA GLY A 657 -6.32 -20.06 -14.89
C GLY A 657 -7.76 -19.59 -15.09
N VAL A 658 -7.99 -18.27 -15.13
CA VAL A 658 -9.31 -17.68 -15.43
C VAL A 658 -9.76 -18.09 -16.82
N VAL A 659 -8.96 -17.84 -17.85
CA VAL A 659 -9.37 -18.06 -19.24
C VAL A 659 -9.52 -19.54 -19.58
N ALA A 660 -8.57 -20.38 -19.17
CA ALA A 660 -8.59 -21.80 -19.53
C ALA A 660 -9.49 -22.65 -18.63
N ARG A 661 -9.73 -22.23 -17.38
CA ARG A 661 -10.39 -23.07 -16.36
C ARG A 661 -11.47 -22.37 -15.55
N GLY A 662 -11.73 -21.08 -15.76
CA GLY A 662 -12.72 -20.31 -15.00
C GLY A 662 -12.32 -20.05 -13.54
N SER A 663 -11.03 -20.16 -13.19
CA SER A 663 -10.55 -20.07 -11.81
C SER A 663 -9.25 -19.27 -11.73
N GLY A 664 -9.29 -18.10 -11.08
CA GLY A 664 -8.14 -17.20 -10.90
C GLY A 664 -7.14 -17.61 -9.82
N THR A 665 -6.66 -18.85 -9.88
CA THR A 665 -5.69 -19.40 -8.92
C THR A 665 -4.40 -19.84 -9.63
N SER A 666 -3.27 -19.75 -8.93
CA SER A 666 -1.98 -20.23 -9.48
C SER A 666 -2.04 -21.71 -9.84
N ALA A 667 -2.75 -22.54 -9.05
CA ALA A 667 -2.93 -23.96 -9.32
C ALA A 667 -3.72 -24.22 -10.61
N ALA A 668 -4.79 -23.46 -10.87
CA ALA A 668 -5.56 -23.57 -12.12
C ALA A 668 -4.71 -23.16 -13.33
N GLY A 669 -3.94 -22.07 -13.20
CA GLY A 669 -2.97 -21.64 -14.19
C GLY A 669 -1.92 -22.71 -14.51
N ALA A 670 -1.31 -23.29 -13.47
CA ALA A 670 -0.27 -24.29 -13.62
C ALA A 670 -0.76 -25.56 -14.34
N LEU A 671 -1.97 -26.02 -14.02
CA LEU A 671 -2.61 -27.13 -14.72
C LEU A 671 -2.88 -26.80 -16.19
N ALA A 672 -3.29 -25.57 -16.51
CA ALA A 672 -3.52 -25.15 -17.89
C ALA A 672 -2.21 -25.07 -18.70
N ILE A 673 -1.13 -24.56 -18.10
CA ILE A 673 0.22 -24.58 -18.71
C ILE A 673 0.63 -26.02 -19.02
N GLN A 674 0.50 -26.91 -18.04
CA GLN A 674 0.85 -28.32 -18.23
C GLN A 674 0.03 -28.98 -19.34
N GLN A 675 -1.27 -28.72 -19.37
CA GLN A 675 -2.17 -29.29 -20.39
C GLN A 675 -1.79 -28.83 -21.81
N VAL A 676 -1.42 -27.55 -21.98
CA VAL A 676 -1.01 -27.00 -23.29
C VAL A 676 0.36 -27.51 -23.71
N LEU A 677 1.30 -27.65 -22.77
CA LEU A 677 2.68 -28.04 -23.09
C LEU A 677 2.91 -29.54 -23.15
N ALA A 678 2.13 -30.38 -22.47
CA ALA A 678 2.30 -31.83 -22.49
C ALA A 678 2.20 -32.45 -23.90
N GLY A 679 1.45 -31.82 -24.81
CA GLY A 679 1.36 -32.22 -26.22
C GLY A 679 2.51 -31.73 -27.12
N ARG A 680 3.37 -30.84 -26.60
CA ARG A 680 4.43 -30.14 -27.35
C ARG A 680 5.82 -30.41 -26.79
N VAL A 681 5.91 -30.72 -25.51
CA VAL A 681 7.14 -30.95 -24.74
C VAL A 681 6.96 -32.21 -23.91
N ALA A 682 7.76 -33.23 -24.20
CA ALA A 682 7.60 -34.54 -23.58
C ALA A 682 7.85 -34.47 -22.06
N GLY A 683 6.97 -35.09 -21.28
CA GLY A 683 7.11 -35.22 -19.83
C GLY A 683 7.01 -33.89 -19.06
N PHE A 684 6.44 -32.84 -19.64
CA PHE A 684 6.28 -31.55 -18.96
C PHE A 684 5.34 -31.72 -17.74
N ALA A 685 5.88 -31.42 -16.56
CA ALA A 685 5.17 -31.54 -15.29
C ALA A 685 4.36 -30.28 -14.97
N VAL A 686 3.44 -30.38 -14.01
CA VAL A 686 2.71 -29.21 -13.49
C VAL A 686 3.71 -28.32 -12.75
N PRO A 687 3.89 -27.04 -13.14
CA PRO A 687 4.77 -26.13 -12.43
C PRO A 687 4.16 -25.74 -11.08
N ALA A 688 5.01 -25.43 -10.11
CA ALA A 688 4.58 -24.94 -8.81
C ALA A 688 4.18 -23.45 -8.85
N ASP A 689 4.83 -22.67 -9.71
CA ASP A 689 4.52 -21.25 -9.96
C ASP A 689 4.89 -20.84 -11.40
N GLY A 690 4.62 -19.58 -11.76
CA GLY A 690 4.91 -19.06 -13.10
C GLY A 690 6.29 -18.40 -13.21
N SER A 691 6.75 -17.82 -12.10
CA SER A 691 7.97 -17.01 -12.04
C SER A 691 9.25 -17.84 -11.95
N GLY A 692 9.19 -19.04 -11.38
CA GLY A 692 10.38 -19.84 -11.08
C GLY A 692 10.96 -19.59 -9.68
N LEU A 693 10.28 -18.82 -8.81
CA LEU A 693 10.73 -18.57 -7.43
C LEU A 693 10.56 -19.79 -6.52
N SER A 694 9.61 -20.65 -6.83
CA SER A 694 9.37 -21.89 -6.10
C SER A 694 10.50 -22.90 -6.32
N PRO A 695 11.18 -23.36 -5.24
CA PRO A 695 12.16 -24.43 -5.34
C PRO A 695 11.52 -25.79 -5.67
N SER A 696 10.20 -25.88 -5.76
CA SER A 696 9.47 -27.08 -6.17
C SER A 696 9.35 -27.22 -7.69
N ASN A 697 9.63 -26.16 -8.48
CA ASN A 697 9.65 -26.27 -9.94
C ASN A 697 10.73 -27.24 -10.41
N ARG A 698 10.42 -28.00 -11.47
CA ARG A 698 11.35 -28.95 -12.09
C ARG A 698 11.27 -28.84 -13.61
N LEU A 699 12.40 -28.58 -14.26
CA LEU A 699 12.57 -28.66 -15.72
C LEU A 699 13.91 -29.29 -16.06
N SER A 700 13.95 -30.03 -17.17
CA SER A 700 15.20 -30.50 -17.77
C SER A 700 15.74 -29.53 -18.81
N CYS A 701 17.05 -29.57 -19.11
CA CYS A 701 17.62 -28.76 -20.18
C CYS A 701 17.02 -29.11 -21.55
N SER A 702 16.67 -30.38 -21.79
CA SER A 702 15.94 -30.80 -23.00
C SER A 702 14.60 -30.09 -23.09
N GLN A 703 13.80 -30.12 -22.03
CA GLN A 703 12.49 -29.45 -22.00
C GLN A 703 12.59 -27.94 -22.22
N VAL A 704 13.60 -27.29 -21.64
CA VAL A 704 13.84 -25.85 -21.88
C VAL A 704 14.16 -25.57 -23.34
N THR A 705 15.04 -26.36 -23.97
CA THR A 705 15.35 -26.17 -25.40
C THR A 705 14.19 -26.54 -26.32
N ASP A 706 13.40 -27.57 -25.98
CA ASP A 706 12.16 -27.90 -26.70
C ASP A 706 11.19 -26.71 -26.69
N VAL A 707 10.99 -26.07 -25.52
CA VAL A 707 10.15 -24.85 -25.39
C VAL A 707 10.68 -23.72 -26.27
N LEU A 708 11.98 -23.46 -26.28
CA LEU A 708 12.59 -22.42 -27.12
C LEU A 708 12.40 -22.70 -28.61
N ASP A 709 12.55 -23.96 -29.02
CA ASP A 709 12.49 -24.38 -30.42
C ASP A 709 11.06 -24.32 -31.00
N LEU A 710 10.02 -24.19 -30.15
CA LEU A 710 8.63 -24.04 -30.61
C LEU A 710 8.42 -22.79 -31.47
N GLY A 711 9.01 -21.67 -31.08
CA GLY A 711 8.94 -20.39 -31.80
C GLY A 711 10.24 -19.99 -32.47
N GLY A 712 11.37 -20.56 -32.04
CA GLY A 712 12.69 -20.20 -32.55
C GLY A 712 13.14 -18.78 -32.17
N PRO A 713 14.27 -18.31 -32.71
CA PRO A 713 14.91 -17.04 -32.30
C PRO A 713 14.11 -15.78 -32.67
N ASP A 714 13.23 -15.88 -33.66
CA ASP A 714 12.40 -14.78 -34.18
C ASP A 714 10.92 -14.89 -33.77
N GLY A 715 10.52 -16.00 -33.14
CA GLY A 715 9.19 -16.15 -32.53
C GLY A 715 9.03 -15.27 -31.29
N TYR A 716 7.80 -15.11 -30.79
CA TYR A 716 7.50 -14.20 -29.68
C TYR A 716 8.41 -14.38 -28.46
N VAL A 717 8.65 -15.62 -28.00
CA VAL A 717 9.55 -15.85 -26.86
C VAL A 717 10.99 -15.50 -27.20
N GLY A 718 11.53 -15.99 -28.32
CA GLY A 718 12.93 -15.74 -28.72
C GLY A 718 13.25 -14.27 -29.02
N ALA A 719 12.31 -13.55 -29.64
CA ALA A 719 12.44 -12.14 -29.98
C ALA A 719 12.49 -11.22 -28.75
N ASN A 720 11.91 -11.66 -27.63
CA ASN A 720 11.74 -10.86 -26.41
C ASN A 720 12.74 -11.22 -25.29
N LEU A 721 13.70 -12.12 -25.53
CA LEU A 721 14.77 -12.41 -24.58
C LEU A 721 15.74 -11.22 -24.43
N ALA A 722 16.42 -11.14 -23.27
CA ALA A 722 17.47 -10.17 -23.06
C ALA A 722 18.61 -10.35 -24.07
N VAL A 723 19.21 -9.25 -24.53
CA VAL A 723 20.33 -9.27 -25.48
C VAL A 723 21.63 -8.99 -24.73
N ALA A 724 22.63 -9.85 -24.93
CA ALA A 724 23.92 -9.75 -24.25
C ALA A 724 24.57 -8.37 -24.50
N GLY A 725 24.90 -7.67 -23.42
CA GLY A 725 25.52 -6.34 -23.47
C GLY A 725 24.57 -5.17 -23.74
N ARG A 726 23.25 -5.41 -23.88
CA ARG A 726 22.31 -4.38 -24.32
C ARG A 726 21.02 -4.20 -23.53
N SER A 727 20.40 -5.27 -23.02
CA SER A 727 19.09 -5.17 -22.39
C SER A 727 18.84 -6.19 -21.30
N GLY A 728 17.88 -5.89 -20.42
CA GLY A 728 17.42 -6.77 -19.36
C GLY A 728 18.53 -7.21 -18.41
N THR A 729 18.40 -8.42 -17.89
CA THR A 729 19.38 -9.03 -16.96
C THR A 729 20.79 -9.21 -17.55
N MET A 730 20.96 -9.00 -18.86
CA MET A 730 22.25 -9.05 -19.53
C MET A 730 22.77 -7.70 -20.02
N GLU A 731 22.11 -6.57 -19.71
CA GLU A 731 22.50 -5.25 -20.18
C GLU A 731 23.95 -4.89 -19.79
N ASN A 732 24.29 -5.14 -18.53
CA ASN A 732 25.63 -4.90 -17.99
C ASN A 732 26.55 -6.13 -18.08
N ARG A 733 26.03 -7.27 -18.55
CA ARG A 733 26.82 -8.49 -18.75
C ARG A 733 27.33 -8.51 -20.19
N TYR A 734 28.59 -8.90 -20.40
CA TYR A 734 29.15 -9.13 -21.74
C TYR A 734 29.28 -7.91 -22.67
N ARG A 735 29.06 -6.66 -22.21
CA ARG A 735 29.11 -5.43 -23.04
C ARG A 735 30.42 -5.23 -23.83
N ASN A 736 31.52 -5.85 -23.37
CA ASN A 736 32.83 -5.83 -24.03
C ASN A 736 33.38 -7.24 -24.32
N SER A 737 32.50 -8.22 -24.56
CA SER A 737 32.87 -9.61 -24.88
C SER A 737 32.47 -9.96 -26.33
N PRO A 738 33.13 -10.95 -26.96
CA PRO A 738 32.74 -11.47 -28.27
C PRO A 738 31.28 -11.93 -28.38
N VAL A 739 30.59 -12.15 -27.25
CA VAL A 739 29.18 -12.62 -27.24
C VAL A 739 28.16 -11.48 -27.31
N ALA A 740 28.59 -10.22 -27.17
CA ALA A 740 27.71 -9.05 -27.25
C ALA A 740 26.92 -9.05 -28.56
N ASP A 741 25.63 -8.69 -28.51
CA ASP A 741 24.69 -8.69 -29.65
C ASP A 741 24.38 -10.07 -30.28
N LEU A 742 25.22 -11.08 -30.06
CA LEU A 742 25.12 -12.39 -30.70
C LEU A 742 24.35 -13.42 -29.88
N VAL A 743 24.07 -13.11 -28.60
CA VAL A 743 23.31 -13.97 -27.69
C VAL A 743 22.04 -13.27 -27.23
N LYS A 744 20.91 -13.97 -27.36
CA LYS A 744 19.64 -13.62 -26.73
C LYS A 744 19.28 -14.71 -25.72
N ALA A 745 19.11 -14.38 -24.44
CA ALA A 745 18.91 -15.41 -23.42
C ALA A 745 18.03 -14.95 -22.25
N LYS A 746 17.37 -15.93 -21.63
CA LYS A 746 16.78 -15.83 -20.30
C LYS A 746 17.80 -16.30 -19.28
N THR A 747 18.00 -15.52 -18.21
CA THR A 747 18.78 -15.93 -17.04
C THR A 747 17.86 -16.34 -15.88
N GLY A 748 18.35 -17.18 -14.98
CA GLY A 748 17.71 -17.51 -13.72
C GLY A 748 18.72 -17.60 -12.57
N THR A 749 18.30 -17.16 -11.38
CA THR A 749 19.14 -17.15 -10.18
C THR A 749 18.26 -17.35 -8.95
N LEU A 750 18.62 -18.33 -8.11
CA LEU A 750 18.12 -18.51 -6.74
C LEU A 750 19.31 -18.92 -5.86
N ASP A 751 19.10 -19.02 -4.56
CA ASP A 751 20.08 -19.65 -3.68
C ASP A 751 20.35 -21.08 -4.15
N GLY A 752 21.62 -21.38 -4.44
CA GLY A 752 22.04 -22.70 -4.94
C GLY A 752 21.69 -23.00 -6.41
N VAL A 753 21.18 -22.02 -7.17
CA VAL A 753 20.76 -22.21 -8.57
C VAL A 753 21.24 -21.07 -9.46
N ALA A 754 21.88 -21.43 -10.57
CA ALA A 754 22.18 -20.49 -11.66
C ALA A 754 21.81 -21.15 -12.99
N SER A 755 21.13 -20.41 -13.86
CA SER A 755 20.66 -20.95 -15.14
C SER A 755 20.66 -19.91 -16.26
N ILE A 756 20.83 -20.39 -17.49
CA ILE A 756 20.78 -19.56 -18.70
C ILE A 756 20.28 -20.42 -19.88
N ALA A 757 19.38 -19.88 -20.68
CA ALA A 757 18.89 -20.55 -21.89
C ALA A 757 18.48 -19.53 -22.95
N GLY A 758 18.66 -19.86 -24.22
CA GLY A 758 18.28 -18.96 -25.31
C GLY A 758 18.92 -19.35 -26.63
N PHE A 759 19.27 -18.34 -27.43
CA PHE A 759 19.82 -18.47 -28.76
C PHE A 759 21.18 -17.79 -28.87
N ALA A 760 22.14 -18.47 -29.48
CA ALA A 760 23.48 -17.95 -29.77
C ALA A 760 23.74 -18.02 -31.28
N ARG A 761 24.14 -16.88 -31.86
CA ARG A 761 24.57 -16.80 -33.27
C ARG A 761 26.07 -17.04 -33.36
N ALA A 762 26.45 -18.09 -34.06
CA ALA A 762 27.84 -18.45 -34.31
C ALA A 762 28.48 -17.59 -35.40
N ALA A 763 29.81 -17.52 -35.41
CA ALA A 763 30.60 -16.89 -36.47
C ALA A 763 30.35 -17.51 -37.86
N SER A 764 29.93 -18.77 -37.90
CA SER A 764 29.48 -19.46 -39.11
C SER A 764 28.19 -18.90 -39.71
N GLY A 765 27.41 -18.17 -38.92
CA GLY A 765 26.04 -17.77 -39.23
C GLY A 765 24.96 -18.71 -38.67
N ASP A 766 25.35 -19.89 -38.17
CA ASP A 766 24.42 -20.83 -37.51
C ASP A 766 23.81 -20.21 -36.26
N VAL A 767 22.59 -20.64 -35.93
CA VAL A 767 21.93 -20.29 -34.68
C VAL A 767 21.76 -21.57 -33.86
N PHE A 768 22.31 -21.55 -32.66
CA PHE A 768 22.13 -22.59 -31.67
C PHE A 768 21.04 -22.20 -30.68
N SER A 769 20.12 -23.10 -30.37
CA SER A 769 19.35 -23.02 -29.12
C SER A 769 20.10 -23.78 -28.03
N PHE A 770 20.12 -23.25 -26.82
CA PHE A 770 20.85 -23.85 -25.71
C PHE A 770 20.15 -23.66 -24.38
N ALA A 771 20.45 -24.55 -23.44
CA ALA A 771 20.08 -24.41 -22.05
C ALA A 771 21.18 -24.95 -21.15
N SER A 772 21.43 -24.26 -20.05
CA SER A 772 22.26 -24.75 -18.95
C SER A 772 21.63 -24.40 -17.61
N ILE A 773 21.60 -25.39 -16.71
CA ILE A 773 21.12 -25.24 -15.33
C ILE A 773 22.21 -25.82 -14.43
N LEU A 774 22.62 -25.06 -13.43
CA LEU A 774 23.53 -25.47 -12.38
C LEU A 774 22.75 -25.49 -11.06
N ASN A 775 22.73 -26.63 -10.36
CA ASN A 775 22.13 -26.80 -9.03
C ASN A 775 23.15 -27.41 -8.09
N SER A 776 23.37 -26.78 -6.94
CA SER A 776 24.26 -27.30 -5.88
C SER A 776 23.50 -27.85 -4.67
N GLY A 777 22.18 -28.03 -4.78
CA GLY A 777 21.33 -28.32 -3.62
C GLY A 777 21.29 -27.14 -2.66
N ASP A 778 21.59 -27.37 -1.38
CA ASP A 778 21.57 -26.34 -0.34
C ASP A 778 22.88 -25.52 -0.25
N GLN A 779 23.91 -25.87 -1.02
CA GLN A 779 25.17 -25.12 -1.01
C GLN A 779 25.06 -23.89 -1.90
N TRP A 780 25.63 -22.77 -1.48
CA TRP A 780 25.65 -21.56 -2.31
C TRP A 780 26.51 -21.78 -3.57
N ILE A 781 25.98 -21.46 -4.76
CA ILE A 781 26.79 -21.40 -5.99
C ILE A 781 27.48 -20.05 -6.00
N ASP A 782 28.81 -20.05 -6.09
CA ASP A 782 29.57 -18.83 -6.33
C ASP A 782 29.12 -18.16 -7.63
N SER A 783 28.50 -16.99 -7.49
CA SER A 783 27.94 -16.25 -8.62
C SER A 783 28.98 -15.89 -9.69
N GLY A 784 30.25 -15.71 -9.31
CA GLY A 784 31.37 -15.49 -10.22
C GLY A 784 31.73 -16.76 -11.00
N ALA A 785 31.78 -17.91 -10.33
CA ALA A 785 32.06 -19.21 -10.96
C ALA A 785 30.96 -19.60 -11.95
N ALA A 786 29.68 -19.45 -11.60
CA ALA A 786 28.57 -19.70 -12.52
C ALA A 786 28.59 -18.74 -13.71
N SER A 787 28.82 -17.44 -13.47
CA SER A 787 28.91 -16.45 -14.53
C SER A 787 30.08 -16.71 -15.48
N GLY A 788 31.24 -17.14 -14.96
CA GLY A 788 32.40 -17.54 -15.75
C GLY A 788 32.13 -18.79 -16.60
N PHE A 789 31.48 -19.81 -16.01
CA PHE A 789 31.07 -21.01 -16.75
C PHE A 789 30.12 -20.66 -17.91
N PHE A 790 29.13 -19.80 -17.68
CA PHE A 790 28.23 -19.36 -18.74
C PHE A 790 28.93 -18.47 -19.78
N ALA A 791 29.88 -17.63 -19.39
CA ALA A 791 30.69 -16.87 -20.34
C ALA A 791 31.47 -17.80 -21.29
N ASP A 792 32.18 -18.79 -20.74
CA ASP A 792 32.90 -19.80 -21.53
C ASP A 792 31.96 -20.56 -22.47
N LEU A 793 30.77 -20.97 -21.99
CA LEU A 793 29.76 -21.64 -22.81
C LEU A 793 29.36 -20.76 -24.01
N LEU A 794 29.00 -19.50 -23.75
CA LEU A 794 28.55 -18.59 -24.79
C LEU A 794 29.66 -18.25 -25.79
N GLU A 795 30.90 -18.08 -25.33
CA GLU A 795 32.05 -17.83 -26.22
C GLU A 795 32.35 -19.04 -27.12
N ILE A 796 32.22 -20.27 -26.61
CA ILE A 796 32.34 -21.49 -27.43
C ILE A 796 31.26 -21.52 -28.52
N LEU A 797 30.00 -21.23 -28.17
CA LEU A 797 28.88 -21.24 -29.11
C LEU A 797 29.02 -20.16 -30.19
N VAL A 798 29.38 -18.94 -29.80
CA VAL A 798 29.58 -17.82 -30.72
C VAL A 798 30.82 -18.02 -31.59
N GLY A 799 31.89 -18.58 -31.04
CA GLY A 799 33.15 -18.84 -31.74
C GLY A 799 33.11 -20.05 -32.70
N ALA A 800 32.03 -20.83 -32.71
CA ALA A 800 31.92 -22.01 -33.57
C ALA A 800 32.01 -21.61 -35.06
N THR A 801 32.96 -22.21 -35.78
CA THR A 801 33.14 -22.03 -37.22
C THR A 801 32.39 -23.14 -37.97
N GLY A 802 31.74 -22.80 -39.09
CA GLY A 802 30.79 -23.68 -39.78
C GLY A 802 31.49 -24.86 -40.44
N GLY A 803 30.80 -25.99 -40.54
CA GLY A 803 31.25 -27.21 -41.23
C GLY A 803 31.18 -27.16 -42.74
#